data_AF-A0A6J4PUE3-F1
#
_entry.id   AF-A0A6J4PUE3-F1
#
_cell.length_a   1.000
_cell.length_b   1.000
_cell.length_c   1.000
_cell.angle_alpha   90.00
_cell.angle_beta   90.00
_cell.angle_gamma   90.00
#
_symmetry.space_group_name_H-M   'P 1'
#
loop_
_entity.id
_entity.type
_entity.pdbx_description
1 polymer ?
#
loop_
_entity_poly.entity_id
_entity_poly.type
_entity_poly.pdbx_seq_one_letter_code
_entity_poly.pdbx_strand_id
1 'polypeptide(L)'
;MSEEYRDPTRELEDQMRAADELIKSLEVEVEDLRRDLERAGGALRAAREEVVTRGQALEDLEESESSRAAAMEEARALQEELLDLRQRSADEQLHLRNRHIAEMAALREELEKLRHTEIAAAESNGKVGALREEFRKERSVLEERHKEEVEELKRAAQQWEEQLRDGYQELEERHKTEIEELNAEIAKLRRARFNEVEALEQEHHAEVEALREERREEIEALRSETEGQKIELERTVREEINQTRDEELRAERERHEADLQALRSAAATRELELQKELRSVNESHRAEVEELRLELENTAADAEKRRKQDLNEVKRLAEGRERELRRSQATRLAEEKETAERRVAALKAQRQADSETLKERYSGELATVRRELEDRLAAQEKRHKSEAADLQERIEGLQARRDSETRLYGERLSELERGRVAEKGAAERELEWRLAEAEGERAGLENRVAELQDALEESGALEAELRETLEESSTAADEVWQDDDGDTERMVAEDLEGRLEEVDAARLLAEERAADLEARLREAEEENRWRARELEEAQEGLRQVSNPEQRLRSGISLFNASQHTRTVASISKALGLPKVHVGVDGGPDSPTRKPVITFVWPDMAWRRYVSDPTEGVEEPRVYLIGTGDDPQEIKRPDPNARMDARGRLILGVQAF
;
A
#
# COMPACT_ATOMS: atom_id res chain seq x y z
N MET A 1 24.42 71.78 54.55
CA MET A 1 23.40 71.50 55.57
C MET A 1 22.32 72.56 55.43
N SER A 2 21.43 72.36 54.46
CA SER A 2 20.24 73.16 54.24
C SER A 2 19.11 72.15 54.19
N GLU A 3 18.50 71.92 55.35
CA GLU A 3 17.23 71.20 55.47
C GLU A 3 16.17 72.03 54.74
N GLU A 4 15.86 71.60 53.53
CA GLU A 4 14.70 72.06 52.78
C GLU A 4 13.45 71.77 53.61
N TYR A 5 12.80 72.84 54.05
CA TYR A 5 11.49 72.80 54.70
C TYR A 5 10.48 72.26 53.67
N ARG A 6 10.22 70.95 53.70
CA ARG A 6 9.17 70.33 52.89
C ARG A 6 7.81 70.74 53.45
N ASP A 7 6.97 71.23 52.56
CA ASP A 7 5.60 71.64 52.87
C ASP A 7 4.77 70.38 53.17
N PRO A 8 4.32 70.17 54.43
CA PRO A 8 3.60 68.95 54.83
C PRO A 8 2.27 68.76 54.10
N THR A 9 1.71 69.82 53.51
CA THR A 9 0.47 69.72 52.73
C THR A 9 0.68 69.03 51.39
N ARG A 10 1.82 69.28 50.72
CA ARG A 10 2.16 68.58 49.46
C ARG A 10 2.46 67.11 49.68
N GLU A 11 3.15 66.75 50.77
CA GLU A 11 3.40 65.34 51.09
C GLU A 11 2.09 64.58 51.37
N LEU A 12 1.10 65.23 51.99
CA LEU A 12 -0.21 64.62 52.21
C LEU A 12 -1.01 64.46 50.90
N GLU A 13 -0.94 65.44 49.99
CA GLU A 13 -1.56 65.34 48.66
C GLU A 13 -0.93 64.23 47.81
N ASP A 14 0.40 64.09 47.83
CA ASP A 14 1.11 63.03 47.11
C ASP A 14 0.79 61.65 47.70
N GLN A 15 0.68 61.53 49.04
CA GLN A 15 0.23 60.31 49.70
C GLN A 15 -1.22 59.95 49.36
N MET A 16 -2.12 60.93 49.30
CA MET A 16 -3.51 60.70 48.88
C MET A 16 -3.61 60.27 47.42
N ARG A 17 -2.83 60.87 46.52
CA ARG A 17 -2.77 60.43 45.11
C ARG A 17 -2.21 59.03 44.96
N ALA A 18 -1.14 58.70 45.70
CA ALA A 18 -0.59 57.34 45.70
C ALA A 18 -1.60 56.32 46.26
N ALA A 19 -2.38 56.70 47.28
CA ALA A 19 -3.47 55.87 47.79
C ALA A 19 -4.60 55.69 46.76
N ASP A 20 -5.02 56.75 46.06
CA ASP A 20 -6.03 56.67 45.00
C ASP A 20 -5.55 55.81 43.80
N GLU A 21 -4.27 55.92 43.42
CA GLU A 21 -3.68 55.07 42.37
C GLU A 21 -3.63 53.61 42.81
N LEU A 22 -3.30 53.34 44.08
CA LEU A 22 -3.31 51.98 44.64
C LEU A 22 -4.74 51.42 44.72
N ILE A 23 -5.73 52.23 45.10
CA ILE A 23 -7.15 51.83 45.10
C ILE A 23 -7.58 51.47 43.68
N LYS A 24 -7.25 52.29 42.66
CA LYS A 24 -7.57 51.99 41.26
C LYS A 24 -6.88 50.71 40.77
N SER A 25 -5.63 50.48 41.14
CA SER A 25 -4.91 49.24 40.81
C SER A 25 -5.60 48.02 41.43
N LEU A 26 -6.00 48.12 42.70
CA LEU A 26 -6.72 47.05 43.39
C LEU A 26 -8.11 46.81 42.79
N GLU A 27 -8.82 47.86 42.37
CA GLU A 27 -10.11 47.71 41.69
C GLU A 27 -9.98 46.94 40.37
N VAL A 28 -8.95 47.24 39.56
CA VAL A 28 -8.65 46.50 38.34
C VAL A 28 -8.29 45.05 38.65
N GLU A 29 -7.43 44.80 39.64
CA GLU A 29 -7.08 43.43 40.05
C GLU A 29 -8.30 42.64 40.55
N VAL A 30 -9.20 43.26 41.31
CA VAL A 30 -10.46 42.62 41.76
C VAL A 30 -11.38 42.33 40.58
N GLU A 31 -11.45 43.22 39.59
CA GLU A 31 -12.25 42.98 38.39
C GLU A 31 -11.67 41.83 37.55
N ASP A 32 -10.35 41.76 37.41
CA ASP A 32 -9.67 40.66 36.71
C ASP A 32 -9.85 39.33 37.46
N LEU A 33 -9.73 39.31 38.79
CA LEU A 33 -10.01 38.11 39.59
C LEU A 33 -11.47 37.64 39.47
N ARG A 34 -12.43 38.57 39.36
CA ARG A 34 -13.84 38.21 39.10
C ARG A 34 -14.01 37.58 37.73
N ARG A 35 -13.39 38.16 36.69
CA ARG A 35 -13.41 37.58 35.34
C ARG A 35 -12.79 36.18 35.31
N ASP A 36 -11.67 35.99 36.02
CA ASP A 36 -11.02 34.68 36.09
C ASP A 36 -11.83 33.66 36.90
N LEU A 37 -12.50 34.07 37.98
CA LEU A 37 -13.46 33.22 38.70
C LEU A 37 -14.66 32.84 37.84
N GLU A 38 -15.20 33.77 37.05
CA GLU A 38 -16.28 33.49 36.10
C GLU A 38 -15.85 32.52 35.00
N ARG A 39 -14.65 32.71 34.43
CA ARG A 39 -14.04 31.78 33.47
C ARG A 39 -13.83 30.40 34.07
N ALA A 40 -13.28 30.32 35.28
CA ALA A 40 -13.08 29.06 35.99
C ALA A 40 -14.43 28.36 36.30
N GLY A 41 -15.45 29.14 36.70
CA GLY A 41 -16.80 28.64 36.93
C GLY A 41 -17.50 28.17 35.65
N GLY A 42 -17.22 28.79 34.51
CA GLY A 42 -17.64 28.33 33.18
C GLY A 42 -16.98 27.01 32.81
N ALA A 43 -15.65 26.93 32.95
CA ALA A 43 -14.88 25.71 32.67
C ALA A 43 -15.31 24.53 33.55
N LEU A 44 -15.55 24.77 34.85
CA LEU A 44 -16.01 23.72 35.77
C LEU A 44 -17.40 23.18 35.39
N ARG A 45 -18.32 24.04 34.92
CA ARG A 45 -19.64 23.60 34.44
C ARG A 45 -19.53 22.77 33.18
N ALA A 46 -18.74 23.21 32.20
CA ALA A 46 -18.47 22.44 30.99
C ALA A 46 -17.85 21.08 31.32
N ALA A 47 -16.88 21.02 32.23
CA ALA A 47 -16.28 19.76 32.67
C ALA A 47 -17.30 18.83 33.36
N ARG A 48 -18.24 19.38 34.14
CA ARG A 48 -19.31 18.58 34.77
C ARG A 48 -20.30 18.05 33.74
N GLU A 49 -20.69 18.85 32.76
CA GLU A 49 -21.56 18.40 31.65
C GLU A 49 -20.88 17.32 30.82
N GLU A 50 -19.57 17.44 30.57
CA GLU A 50 -18.79 16.39 29.91
C GLU A 50 -18.75 15.10 30.73
N VAL A 51 -18.57 15.18 32.06
CA VAL A 51 -18.61 13.99 32.93
C VAL A 51 -19.99 13.33 32.92
N VAL A 52 -21.07 14.12 32.92
CA VAL A 52 -22.45 13.58 32.86
C VAL A 52 -22.71 12.90 31.52
N THR A 53 -22.34 13.53 30.40
CA THR A 53 -22.51 12.95 29.06
C THR A 53 -21.66 11.69 28.85
N ARG A 54 -20.43 11.67 29.36
CA ARG A 54 -19.60 10.45 29.38
C ARG A 54 -20.19 9.36 30.28
N GLY A 55 -20.78 9.74 31.42
CA GLY A 55 -21.49 8.80 32.30
C GLY A 55 -22.67 8.12 31.60
N GLN A 56 -23.50 8.91 30.92
CA GLN A 56 -24.63 8.39 30.14
C GLN A 56 -24.17 7.48 28.99
N ALA A 57 -23.09 7.87 28.28
CA ALA A 57 -22.54 7.03 27.22
C ALA A 57 -21.98 5.69 27.74
N LEU A 58 -21.49 5.64 28.99
CA LEU A 58 -21.06 4.39 29.62
C LEU A 58 -22.26 3.53 30.03
N GLU A 59 -23.33 4.13 30.57
CA GLU A 59 -24.57 3.41 30.88
C GLU A 59 -25.18 2.79 29.62
N ASP A 60 -25.27 3.54 28.51
CA ASP A 60 -25.74 3.04 27.21
C ASP A 60 -24.87 1.88 26.69
N LEU A 61 -23.56 1.94 26.92
CA LEU A 61 -22.62 0.88 26.54
C LEU A 61 -22.86 -0.38 27.38
N GLU A 62 -23.03 -0.26 28.69
CA GLU A 62 -23.33 -1.37 29.61
C GLU A 62 -24.68 -2.03 29.28
N GLU A 63 -25.70 -1.24 28.93
CA GLU A 63 -27.00 -1.75 28.46
C GLU A 63 -26.88 -2.49 27.11
N SER A 64 -26.09 -1.95 26.18
CA SER A 64 -25.79 -2.61 24.91
C SER A 64 -25.03 -3.92 25.12
N GLU A 65 -24.04 -3.96 26.00
CA GLU A 65 -23.29 -5.17 26.32
C GLU A 65 -24.18 -6.23 26.97
N SER A 66 -25.07 -5.81 27.89
CA SER A 66 -26.05 -6.70 28.53
C SER A 66 -27.03 -7.29 27.53
N SER A 67 -27.53 -6.48 26.59
CA SER A 67 -28.40 -6.92 25.49
C SER A 67 -27.68 -7.90 24.57
N ARG A 68 -26.40 -7.66 24.29
CA ARG A 68 -25.57 -8.55 23.47
C ARG A 68 -25.28 -9.87 24.17
N ALA A 69 -25.05 -9.85 25.48
CA ALA A 69 -24.88 -11.05 26.30
C ALA A 69 -26.16 -11.90 26.31
N ALA A 70 -27.33 -11.28 26.51
CA ALA A 70 -28.61 -11.97 26.45
C ALA A 70 -28.85 -12.62 25.07
N ALA A 71 -28.59 -11.89 23.98
CA ALA A 71 -28.71 -12.42 22.62
C ALA A 71 -27.73 -13.59 22.36
N MET A 72 -26.52 -13.56 22.93
CA MET A 72 -25.57 -14.67 22.83
C MET A 72 -26.03 -15.90 23.62
N GLU A 73 -26.67 -15.72 24.78
CA GLU A 73 -27.25 -16.83 25.54
C GLU A 73 -28.42 -17.47 24.79
N GLU A 74 -29.33 -16.67 24.22
CA GLU A 74 -30.41 -17.18 23.36
C GLU A 74 -29.88 -17.92 22.14
N ALA A 75 -28.85 -17.38 21.47
CA ALA A 75 -28.23 -18.04 20.33
C ALA A 75 -27.59 -19.39 20.72
N ARG A 76 -27.00 -19.50 21.91
CA ARG A 76 -26.46 -20.76 22.42
C ARG A 76 -27.58 -21.77 22.71
N ALA A 77 -28.66 -21.33 23.36
CA ALA A 77 -29.82 -22.19 23.62
C ALA A 77 -30.42 -22.75 22.32
N LEU A 78 -30.58 -21.91 21.28
CA LEU A 78 -31.07 -22.35 19.97
C LEU A 78 -30.09 -23.29 19.26
N GLN A 79 -28.79 -23.10 19.43
CA GLN A 79 -27.79 -24.03 18.89
C GLN A 79 -27.87 -25.41 19.55
N GLU A 80 -28.05 -25.46 20.87
CA GLU A 80 -28.25 -26.72 21.61
C GLU A 80 -29.54 -27.43 21.15
N GLU A 81 -30.65 -26.71 21.02
CA GLU A 81 -31.90 -27.28 20.51
C GLU A 81 -31.76 -27.83 19.07
N LEU A 82 -31.04 -27.12 18.20
CA LEU A 82 -30.78 -27.60 16.83
C LEU A 82 -29.90 -28.86 16.80
N LEU A 83 -28.93 -28.97 17.70
CA LEU A 83 -28.10 -30.17 17.82
C LEU A 83 -28.93 -31.36 18.29
N ASP A 84 -29.78 -31.17 19.31
CA ASP A 84 -30.69 -32.19 19.79
C ASP A 84 -31.67 -32.66 18.70
N LEU A 85 -32.23 -31.73 17.91
CA LEU A 85 -33.12 -32.07 16.80
C LEU A 85 -32.40 -32.84 15.69
N ARG A 86 -31.17 -32.44 15.34
CA ARG A 86 -30.35 -33.17 14.35
C ARG A 86 -30.02 -34.57 14.83
N GLN A 87 -29.69 -34.72 16.11
CA GLN A 87 -29.40 -36.03 16.69
C GLN A 87 -30.63 -36.93 16.66
N ARG A 88 -31.80 -36.44 17.08
CA ARG A 88 -33.06 -37.19 16.99
C ARG A 88 -33.39 -37.60 15.56
N SER A 89 -33.22 -36.69 14.59
CA SER A 89 -33.45 -37.00 13.17
C SER A 89 -32.49 -38.07 12.66
N ALA A 90 -31.20 -38.01 13.04
CA ALA A 90 -30.22 -39.03 12.67
C ALA A 90 -30.58 -40.40 13.28
N ASP A 91 -30.99 -40.43 14.54
CA ASP A 91 -31.42 -41.65 15.23
C ASP A 91 -32.68 -42.25 14.59
N GLU A 92 -33.65 -41.41 14.19
CA GLU A 92 -34.84 -41.84 13.45
C GLU A 92 -34.49 -42.41 12.07
N GLN A 93 -33.59 -41.75 11.32
CA GLN A 93 -33.13 -42.26 10.04
C GLN A 93 -32.40 -43.60 10.17
N LEU A 94 -31.56 -43.75 11.21
CA LEU A 94 -30.92 -45.03 11.52
C LEU A 94 -31.95 -46.09 11.90
N HIS A 95 -32.98 -45.74 12.67
CA HIS A 95 -34.06 -46.65 13.02
C HIS A 95 -34.85 -47.13 11.79
N LEU A 96 -35.22 -46.22 10.89
CA LEU A 96 -35.90 -46.55 9.62
C LEU A 96 -35.02 -47.40 8.71
N ARG A 97 -33.73 -47.08 8.59
CA ARG A 97 -32.79 -47.88 7.79
C ARG A 97 -32.61 -49.29 8.35
N ASN A 98 -32.47 -49.43 9.67
CA ASN A 98 -32.37 -50.74 10.31
C ASN A 98 -33.65 -51.55 10.14
N ARG A 99 -34.81 -50.91 10.23
CA ARG A 99 -36.10 -51.55 9.94
C ARG A 99 -36.18 -52.05 8.50
N HIS A 100 -35.81 -51.21 7.53
CA HIS A 100 -35.82 -51.60 6.12
C HIS A 100 -34.82 -52.75 5.84
N ILE A 101 -33.64 -52.72 6.44
CA ILE A 101 -32.67 -53.83 6.35
C ILE A 101 -33.27 -55.13 6.91
N ALA A 102 -33.98 -55.06 8.03
CA ALA A 102 -34.62 -56.24 8.62
C ALA A 102 -35.77 -56.77 7.75
N GLU A 103 -36.60 -55.89 7.20
CA GLU A 103 -37.68 -56.25 6.26
C GLU A 103 -37.10 -56.88 4.98
N MET A 104 -36.04 -56.30 4.41
CA MET A 104 -35.33 -56.86 3.25
C MET A 104 -34.67 -58.21 3.55
N ALA A 105 -34.13 -58.39 4.76
CA ALA A 105 -33.57 -59.67 5.19
C ALA A 105 -34.66 -60.75 5.32
N ALA A 106 -35.83 -60.41 5.87
CA ALA A 106 -36.97 -61.32 5.96
C ALA A 106 -37.48 -61.73 4.56
N LEU A 107 -37.63 -60.77 3.64
CA LEU A 107 -38.02 -61.06 2.25
C LEU A 107 -37.00 -61.95 1.53
N ARG A 108 -35.70 -61.75 1.78
CA ARG A 108 -34.66 -62.64 1.24
C ARG A 108 -34.80 -64.06 1.78
N GLU A 109 -35.06 -64.21 3.07
CA GLU A 109 -35.27 -65.53 3.68
C GLU A 109 -36.52 -66.23 3.11
N GLU A 110 -37.61 -65.50 2.88
CA GLU A 110 -38.81 -66.02 2.23
C GLU A 110 -38.56 -66.44 0.78
N LEU A 111 -37.86 -65.61 -0.01
CA LEU A 111 -37.46 -65.94 -1.38
C LEU A 111 -36.50 -67.14 -1.42
N GLU A 112 -35.57 -67.24 -0.47
CA GLU A 112 -34.70 -68.41 -0.36
C GLU A 112 -35.52 -69.66 -0.03
N LYS A 113 -36.47 -69.60 0.89
CA LYS A 113 -37.38 -70.72 1.19
C LYS A 113 -38.15 -71.15 -0.07
N LEU A 114 -38.71 -70.21 -0.82
CA LEU A 114 -39.40 -70.49 -2.09
C LEU A 114 -38.46 -71.15 -3.12
N ARG A 115 -37.26 -70.60 -3.31
CA ARG A 115 -36.25 -71.21 -4.20
C ARG A 115 -35.85 -72.61 -3.76
N HIS A 116 -35.71 -72.88 -2.47
CA HIS A 116 -35.38 -74.22 -1.98
C HIS A 116 -36.54 -75.20 -2.26
N THR A 117 -37.80 -74.77 -2.13
CA THR A 117 -38.96 -75.60 -2.50
C THR A 117 -39.07 -75.84 -4.00
N GLU A 118 -38.78 -74.83 -4.83
CA GLU A 118 -38.77 -74.95 -6.29
C GLU A 118 -37.59 -75.81 -6.79
N ILE A 119 -36.41 -75.67 -6.19
CA ILE A 119 -35.24 -76.50 -6.49
C ILE A 119 -35.51 -77.95 -6.09
N ALA A 120 -36.12 -78.20 -4.93
CA ALA A 120 -36.52 -79.56 -4.53
C ALA A 120 -37.56 -80.16 -5.50
N ALA A 121 -38.51 -79.36 -5.99
CA ALA A 121 -39.47 -79.77 -7.02
C ALA A 121 -38.79 -80.04 -8.37
N ALA A 122 -37.81 -79.22 -8.77
CA ALA A 122 -37.10 -79.35 -10.04
C ALA A 122 -36.07 -80.50 -10.04
N GLU A 123 -35.43 -80.78 -8.91
CA GLU A 123 -34.50 -81.92 -8.74
C GLU A 123 -35.20 -83.27 -8.90
N SER A 124 -36.52 -83.35 -8.66
CA SER A 124 -37.31 -84.56 -8.93
C SER A 124 -37.45 -84.90 -10.43
N ASN A 125 -37.11 -83.97 -11.33
CA ASN A 125 -37.39 -84.08 -12.76
C ASN A 125 -36.19 -84.47 -13.64
N GLY A 126 -34.99 -84.73 -13.06
CA GLY A 126 -33.81 -85.28 -13.75
C GLY A 126 -33.15 -84.41 -14.84
N LYS A 127 -33.87 -83.45 -15.45
CA LYS A 127 -33.39 -82.51 -16.48
C LYS A 127 -32.46 -81.42 -15.94
N VAL A 128 -32.52 -81.15 -14.64
CA VAL A 128 -31.71 -80.12 -13.95
C VAL A 128 -30.22 -80.47 -13.92
N GLY A 129 -29.85 -81.76 -13.91
CA GLY A 129 -28.45 -82.19 -13.90
C GLY A 129 -27.69 -81.81 -15.17
N ALA A 130 -28.33 -81.97 -16.34
CA ALA A 130 -27.75 -81.62 -17.63
C ALA A 130 -27.61 -80.09 -17.80
N LEU A 131 -28.66 -79.34 -17.46
CA LEU A 131 -28.61 -77.87 -17.49
C LEU A 131 -27.55 -77.31 -16.53
N ARG A 132 -27.38 -77.89 -15.33
CA ARG A 132 -26.31 -77.48 -14.39
C ARG A 132 -24.91 -77.69 -14.95
N GLU A 133 -24.67 -78.71 -15.79
CA GLU A 133 -23.38 -78.88 -16.45
C GLU A 133 -23.16 -77.89 -17.60
N GLU A 134 -24.20 -77.57 -18.36
CA GLU A 134 -24.14 -76.54 -19.41
C GLU A 134 -23.89 -75.16 -18.80
N PHE A 135 -24.64 -74.78 -17.76
CA PHE A 135 -24.41 -73.53 -17.03
C PHE A 135 -23.01 -73.46 -16.39
N ARG A 136 -22.44 -74.58 -15.93
CA ARG A 136 -21.05 -74.59 -15.42
C ARG A 136 -20.03 -74.32 -16.52
N LYS A 137 -20.23 -74.88 -17.73
CA LYS A 137 -19.35 -74.65 -18.87
C LYS A 137 -19.48 -73.23 -19.41
N GLU A 138 -20.69 -72.71 -19.52
CA GLU A 138 -20.94 -71.31 -19.92
C GLU A 138 -20.36 -70.33 -18.90
N ARG A 139 -20.53 -70.61 -17.61
CA ARG A 139 -19.95 -69.80 -16.54
C ARG A 139 -18.43 -69.82 -16.56
N SER A 140 -17.78 -70.95 -16.80
CA SER A 140 -16.31 -70.99 -16.92
C SER A 140 -15.82 -70.19 -18.12
N VAL A 141 -16.51 -70.26 -19.26
CA VAL A 141 -16.17 -69.47 -20.46
C VAL A 141 -16.36 -67.96 -20.20
N LEU A 142 -17.44 -67.57 -19.52
CA LEU A 142 -17.67 -66.18 -19.14
C LEU A 142 -16.66 -65.69 -18.10
N GLU A 143 -16.29 -66.52 -17.13
CA GLU A 143 -15.26 -66.18 -16.14
C GLU A 143 -13.87 -66.03 -16.79
N GLU A 144 -13.56 -66.81 -17.82
CA GLU A 144 -12.34 -66.63 -18.62
C GLU A 144 -12.37 -65.33 -19.43
N ARG A 145 -13.46 -65.05 -20.14
CA ARG A 145 -13.63 -63.78 -20.88
C ARG A 145 -13.55 -62.57 -19.97
N HIS A 146 -14.24 -62.60 -18.83
CA HIS A 146 -14.20 -61.50 -17.87
C HIS A 146 -12.81 -61.33 -17.25
N LYS A 147 -12.05 -62.41 -17.03
CA LYS A 147 -10.65 -62.30 -16.61
C LYS A 147 -9.79 -61.64 -17.69
N GLU A 148 -9.98 -62.01 -18.96
CA GLU A 148 -9.28 -61.40 -20.08
C GLU A 148 -9.60 -59.91 -20.20
N GLU A 149 -10.87 -59.52 -20.15
CA GLU A 149 -11.33 -58.13 -20.16
C GLU A 149 -10.76 -57.34 -18.97
N VAL A 150 -10.75 -57.91 -17.77
CA VAL A 150 -10.15 -57.27 -16.58
C VAL A 150 -8.65 -57.08 -16.75
N GLU A 151 -7.93 -58.04 -17.34
CA GLU A 151 -6.49 -57.89 -17.60
C GLU A 151 -6.21 -56.88 -18.73
N GLU A 152 -7.07 -56.78 -19.73
CA GLU A 152 -6.99 -55.71 -20.74
C GLU A 152 -7.23 -54.33 -20.13
N LEU A 153 -8.25 -54.19 -19.28
CA LEU A 153 -8.51 -52.94 -18.55
C LEU A 153 -7.34 -52.58 -17.62
N LYS A 154 -6.72 -53.55 -16.95
CA LYS A 154 -5.51 -53.29 -16.14
C LYS A 154 -4.34 -52.80 -16.99
N ARG A 155 -4.10 -53.41 -18.16
CA ARG A 155 -3.04 -52.97 -19.08
C ARG A 155 -3.32 -51.57 -19.61
N ALA A 156 -4.57 -51.29 -19.99
CA ALA A 156 -4.98 -49.96 -20.42
C ALA A 156 -4.79 -48.93 -19.29
N ALA A 157 -5.22 -49.25 -18.07
CA ALA A 157 -5.04 -48.38 -16.91
C ALA A 157 -3.57 -48.08 -16.63
N GLN A 158 -2.70 -49.10 -16.70
CA GLN A 158 -1.25 -48.91 -16.55
C GLN A 158 -0.66 -48.01 -17.64
N GLN A 159 -1.09 -48.16 -18.89
CA GLN A 159 -0.66 -47.28 -19.98
C GLN A 159 -1.10 -45.83 -19.76
N TRP A 160 -2.32 -45.61 -19.29
CA TRP A 160 -2.80 -44.28 -18.93
C TRP A 160 -2.02 -43.68 -17.76
N GLU A 161 -1.68 -44.48 -16.74
CA GLU A 161 -0.82 -44.03 -15.63
C GLU A 161 0.58 -43.64 -16.10
N GLU A 162 1.19 -44.42 -17.00
CA GLU A 162 2.49 -44.08 -17.60
C GLU A 162 2.42 -42.80 -18.44
N GLN A 163 1.40 -42.66 -19.30
CA GLN A 163 1.18 -41.45 -20.08
C GLN A 163 0.97 -40.22 -19.19
N LEU A 164 0.27 -40.37 -18.07
CA LEU A 164 0.10 -39.29 -17.10
C LEU A 164 1.43 -38.95 -16.43
N ARG A 165 2.23 -39.94 -16.02
CA ARG A 165 3.55 -39.68 -15.42
C ARG A 165 4.48 -38.96 -16.39
N ASP A 166 4.52 -39.39 -17.65
CA ASP A 166 5.32 -38.75 -18.69
C ASP A 166 4.82 -37.31 -18.95
N GLY A 167 3.50 -37.11 -19.03
CA GLY A 167 2.90 -35.78 -19.16
C GLY A 167 3.21 -34.85 -17.98
N TYR A 168 3.22 -35.36 -16.75
CA TYR A 168 3.63 -34.60 -15.57
C TYR A 168 5.12 -34.27 -15.58
N GLN A 169 5.98 -35.21 -15.99
CA GLN A 169 7.43 -34.96 -16.11
C GLN A 169 7.73 -33.90 -17.16
N GLU A 170 7.10 -33.95 -18.33
CA GLU A 170 7.25 -32.92 -19.36
C GLU A 170 6.81 -31.54 -18.86
N LEU A 171 5.71 -31.48 -18.09
CA LEU A 171 5.19 -30.25 -17.52
C LEU A 171 6.13 -29.69 -16.43
N GLU A 172 6.68 -30.54 -15.58
CA GLU A 172 7.70 -30.17 -14.61
C GLU A 172 8.98 -29.65 -15.28
N GLU A 173 9.43 -30.30 -16.37
CA GLU A 173 10.59 -29.82 -17.13
C GLU A 173 10.33 -28.46 -17.78
N ARG A 174 9.14 -28.25 -18.37
CA ARG A 174 8.75 -26.94 -18.91
C ARG A 174 8.75 -25.86 -17.85
N HIS A 175 8.09 -26.11 -16.72
CA HIS A 175 8.09 -25.15 -15.61
C HIS A 175 9.50 -24.88 -15.07
N LYS A 176 10.35 -25.89 -15.01
CA LYS A 176 11.74 -25.71 -14.61
C LYS A 176 12.49 -24.80 -15.58
N THR A 177 12.32 -25.00 -16.89
CA THR A 177 12.93 -24.13 -17.90
C THR A 177 12.39 -22.69 -17.84
N GLU A 178 11.09 -22.50 -17.65
CA GLU A 178 10.48 -21.18 -17.48
C GLU A 178 11.01 -20.46 -16.24
N ILE A 179 11.17 -21.18 -15.12
CA ILE A 179 11.77 -20.65 -13.89
C ILE A 179 13.23 -20.26 -14.11
N GLU A 180 14.01 -21.08 -14.83
CA GLU A 180 15.40 -20.76 -15.16
C GLU A 180 15.51 -19.53 -16.07
N GLU A 181 14.62 -19.37 -17.05
CA GLU A 181 14.54 -18.20 -17.92
C GLU A 181 14.17 -16.93 -17.15
N LEU A 182 13.14 -16.99 -16.30
CA LEU A 182 12.75 -15.86 -15.44
C LEU A 182 13.86 -15.47 -14.47
N ASN A 183 14.55 -16.44 -13.88
CA ASN A 183 15.70 -16.17 -13.02
C ASN A 183 16.85 -15.51 -13.78
N ALA A 184 17.11 -15.93 -15.04
CA ALA A 184 18.11 -15.28 -15.89
C ALA A 184 17.72 -13.84 -16.24
N GLU A 185 16.42 -13.56 -16.48
CA GLU A 185 15.92 -12.21 -16.72
C GLU A 185 16.02 -11.33 -15.47
N ILE A 186 15.62 -11.84 -14.31
CA ILE A 186 15.78 -11.15 -13.02
C ILE A 186 17.27 -10.83 -12.77
N ALA A 187 18.18 -11.75 -13.09
CA ALA A 187 19.62 -11.51 -12.95
C ALA A 187 20.12 -10.40 -13.90
N LYS A 188 19.61 -10.33 -15.14
CA LYS A 188 19.92 -9.24 -16.08
C LYS A 188 19.42 -7.89 -15.55
N LEU A 189 18.17 -7.83 -15.07
CA LEU A 189 17.60 -6.61 -14.51
C LEU A 189 18.35 -6.14 -13.26
N ARG A 190 18.73 -7.07 -12.37
CA ARG A 190 19.56 -6.74 -11.19
C ARG A 190 20.91 -6.17 -11.58
N ARG A 191 21.57 -6.71 -12.61
CA ARG A 191 22.84 -6.15 -13.12
C ARG A 191 22.65 -4.77 -13.75
N ALA A 192 21.59 -4.57 -14.55
CA ALA A 192 21.29 -3.28 -15.13
C ALA A 192 21.06 -2.21 -14.04
N ARG A 193 20.25 -2.53 -13.03
CA ARG A 193 20.00 -1.62 -11.89
C ARG A 193 21.27 -1.36 -11.07
N PHE A 194 22.11 -2.38 -10.88
CA PHE A 194 23.39 -2.20 -10.18
C PHE A 194 24.30 -1.23 -10.94
N ASN A 195 24.42 -1.38 -12.26
CA ASN A 195 25.22 -0.48 -13.09
C ASN A 195 24.65 0.95 -13.10
N GLU A 196 23.32 1.11 -13.08
CA GLU A 196 22.66 2.42 -13.00
C GLU A 196 22.94 3.12 -11.66
N VAL A 197 22.87 2.38 -10.54
CA VAL A 197 23.23 2.91 -9.22
C VAL A 197 24.71 3.29 -9.18
N GLU A 198 25.60 2.45 -9.72
CA GLU A 198 27.04 2.75 -9.77
C GLU A 198 27.33 4.00 -10.62
N ALA A 199 26.62 4.19 -11.73
CA ALA A 199 26.73 5.40 -12.55
C ALA A 199 26.26 6.65 -11.79
N LEU A 200 25.12 6.58 -11.10
CA LEU A 200 24.62 7.68 -10.27
C LEU A 200 25.56 8.00 -9.11
N GLU A 201 26.15 6.99 -8.46
CA GLU A 201 27.15 7.19 -7.41
C GLU A 201 28.40 7.90 -7.94
N GLN A 202 28.85 7.57 -9.16
CA GLN A 202 29.96 8.25 -9.81
C GLN A 202 29.63 9.71 -10.16
N GLU A 203 28.43 9.97 -10.67
CA GLU A 203 27.94 11.34 -10.96
C GLU A 203 27.86 12.17 -9.68
N HIS A 204 27.24 11.65 -8.63
CA HIS A 204 27.18 12.32 -7.33
C HIS A 204 28.57 12.56 -6.73
N HIS A 205 29.50 11.61 -6.88
CA HIS A 205 30.86 11.80 -6.42
C HIS A 205 31.56 12.94 -7.18
N ALA A 206 31.40 13.00 -8.50
CA ALA A 206 31.94 14.09 -9.33
C ALA A 206 31.32 15.45 -8.96
N GLU A 207 30.01 15.51 -8.72
CA GLU A 207 29.32 16.74 -8.28
C GLU A 207 29.82 17.21 -6.92
N VAL A 208 30.00 16.30 -5.96
CA VAL A 208 30.55 16.62 -4.63
C VAL A 208 31.99 17.13 -4.73
N GLU A 209 32.82 16.54 -5.59
CA GLU A 209 34.19 17.04 -5.80
C GLU A 209 34.19 18.41 -6.48
N ALA A 210 33.33 18.67 -7.46
CA ALA A 210 33.18 19.97 -8.09
C ALA A 210 32.77 21.05 -7.07
N LEU A 211 31.79 20.76 -6.20
CA LEU A 211 31.39 21.66 -5.12
C LEU A 211 32.49 21.89 -4.08
N ARG A 212 33.35 20.88 -3.85
CA ARG A 212 34.52 21.02 -2.97
C ARG A 212 35.61 21.87 -3.61
N GLU A 213 35.79 21.82 -4.92
CA GLU A 213 36.70 22.68 -5.66
C GLU A 213 36.21 24.13 -5.66
N GLU A 214 34.94 24.37 -5.98
CA GLU A 214 34.33 25.71 -5.95
C GLU A 214 34.46 26.35 -4.56
N ARG A 215 34.15 25.61 -3.48
CA ARG A 215 34.34 26.11 -2.11
C ARG A 215 35.81 26.38 -1.77
N ARG A 216 36.74 25.59 -2.31
CA ARG A 216 38.18 25.83 -2.11
C ARG A 216 38.60 27.13 -2.79
N GLU A 217 38.16 27.36 -4.03
CA GLU A 217 38.41 28.60 -4.77
C GLU A 217 37.80 29.81 -4.06
N GLU A 218 36.58 29.70 -3.53
CA GLU A 218 35.93 30.78 -2.76
C GLU A 218 36.74 31.13 -1.50
N ILE A 219 37.22 30.11 -0.75
CA ILE A 219 38.07 30.33 0.41
C ILE A 219 39.40 30.98 0.02
N GLU A 220 40.01 30.58 -1.09
CA GLU A 220 41.25 31.19 -1.58
C GLU A 220 41.04 32.64 -2.04
N ALA A 221 39.93 32.94 -2.71
CA ALA A 221 39.55 34.30 -3.08
C ALA A 221 39.39 35.18 -1.83
N LEU A 222 38.63 34.72 -0.83
CA LEU A 222 38.45 35.42 0.44
C LEU A 222 39.79 35.63 1.17
N ARG A 223 40.66 34.62 1.18
CA ARG A 223 42.01 34.77 1.74
C ARG A 223 42.81 35.86 1.01
N SER A 224 42.83 35.84 -0.31
CA SER A 224 43.55 36.85 -1.11
C SER A 224 43.00 38.27 -0.88
N GLU A 225 41.69 38.42 -0.71
CA GLU A 225 41.07 39.70 -0.39
C GLU A 225 41.47 40.20 1.00
N THR A 226 41.42 39.32 2.01
CA THR A 226 41.87 39.66 3.37
C THR A 226 43.36 39.99 3.43
N GLU A 227 44.19 39.30 2.66
CA GLU A 227 45.62 39.62 2.52
C GLU A 227 45.82 40.98 1.81
N GLY A 228 45.03 41.28 0.78
CA GLY A 228 45.01 42.58 0.12
C GLY A 228 44.66 43.72 1.08
N GLN A 229 43.57 43.57 1.83
CA GLN A 229 43.16 44.53 2.87
C GLN A 229 44.25 44.71 3.94
N LYS A 230 44.91 43.62 4.35
CA LYS A 230 46.02 43.69 5.30
C LYS A 230 47.19 44.48 4.72
N ILE A 231 47.57 44.27 3.46
CA ILE A 231 48.65 45.00 2.80
C ILE A 231 48.32 46.49 2.70
N GLU A 232 47.08 46.83 2.37
CA GLU A 232 46.62 48.23 2.33
C GLU A 232 46.69 48.89 3.71
N LEU A 233 46.22 48.20 4.76
CA LEU A 233 46.32 48.68 6.14
C LEU A 233 47.78 48.82 6.60
N GLU A 234 48.65 47.86 6.26
CA GLU A 234 50.08 47.98 6.56
C GLU A 234 50.70 49.19 5.83
N ARG A 235 50.24 49.49 4.61
CA ARG A 235 50.70 50.64 3.85
C ARG A 235 50.22 51.95 4.47
N THR A 236 48.95 52.08 4.83
CA THR A 236 48.43 53.31 5.46
C THR A 236 49.12 53.57 6.80
N VAL A 237 49.29 52.54 7.64
CA VAL A 237 50.03 52.67 8.90
C VAL A 237 51.48 53.08 8.67
N ARG A 238 52.17 52.53 7.65
CA ARG A 238 53.53 52.95 7.31
C ARG A 238 53.58 54.40 6.82
N GLU A 239 52.62 54.82 6.01
CA GLU A 239 52.51 56.20 5.53
C GLU A 239 52.26 57.17 6.69
N GLU A 240 51.37 56.83 7.64
CA GLU A 240 51.13 57.61 8.86
C GLU A 240 52.39 57.71 9.73
N ILE A 241 53.11 56.60 9.96
CA ILE A 241 54.36 56.60 10.74
C ILE A 241 55.43 57.46 10.05
N ASN A 242 55.51 57.43 8.72
CA ASN A 242 56.47 58.27 8.00
C ASN A 242 56.08 59.75 8.06
N GLN A 243 54.80 60.07 7.98
CA GLN A 243 54.30 61.44 8.13
C GLN A 243 54.61 61.99 9.52
N THR A 244 54.33 61.24 10.59
CA THR A 244 54.64 61.67 11.96
C THR A 244 56.14 61.84 12.16
N ARG A 245 56.97 60.94 11.61
CA ARG A 245 58.42 61.07 11.65
C ARG A 245 58.92 62.31 10.89
N ASP A 246 58.36 62.61 9.72
CA ASP A 246 58.74 63.79 8.95
C ASP A 246 58.32 65.08 9.65
N GLU A 247 57.17 65.09 10.32
CA GLU A 247 56.72 66.20 11.18
C GLU A 247 57.63 66.39 12.40
N GLU A 248 58.03 65.31 13.06
CA GLU A 248 59.02 65.34 14.15
C GLU A 248 60.36 65.91 13.67
N LEU A 249 60.86 65.46 12.51
CA LEU A 249 62.10 65.98 11.93
C LEU A 249 62.00 67.46 11.52
N ARG A 250 60.83 67.92 11.05
CA ARG A 250 60.58 69.35 10.79
C ARG A 250 60.59 70.15 12.09
N ALA A 251 59.91 69.67 13.13
CA ALA A 251 59.90 70.32 14.44
C ALA A 251 61.30 70.37 15.07
N GLU A 252 62.12 69.33 14.92
CA GLU A 252 63.52 69.34 15.35
C GLU A 252 64.36 70.36 14.55
N ARG A 253 64.18 70.44 13.23
CA ARG A 253 64.86 71.46 12.41
C ARG A 253 64.47 72.87 12.80
N GLU A 254 63.20 73.14 13.07
CA GLU A 254 62.71 74.44 13.54
C GLU A 254 63.30 74.79 14.92
N ARG A 255 63.40 73.81 15.83
CA ARG A 255 64.09 74.00 17.12
C ARG A 255 65.58 74.32 16.92
N HIS A 256 66.26 73.58 16.04
CA HIS A 256 67.66 73.84 15.72
C HIS A 256 67.87 75.20 15.04
N GLU A 257 66.96 75.65 14.18
CA GLU A 257 67.01 76.98 13.59
C GLU A 257 66.77 78.08 14.63
N ALA A 258 65.84 77.88 15.57
CA ALA A 258 65.61 78.79 16.69
C ALA A 258 66.84 78.88 17.61
N ASP A 259 67.47 77.74 17.92
CA ASP A 259 68.72 77.69 18.69
C ASP A 259 69.87 78.41 17.95
N LEU A 260 69.98 78.24 16.63
CA LEU A 260 70.96 78.97 15.82
C LEU A 260 70.68 80.47 15.77
N GLN A 261 69.42 80.90 15.77
CA GLN A 261 69.06 82.32 15.87
C GLN A 261 69.39 82.89 17.26
N ALA A 262 69.18 82.13 18.33
CA ALA A 262 69.57 82.51 19.69
C ALA A 262 71.11 82.60 19.84
N LEU A 263 71.85 81.69 19.22
CA LEU A 263 73.31 81.75 19.19
C LEU A 263 73.82 82.94 18.36
N ARG A 264 73.16 83.29 17.25
CA ARG A 264 73.50 84.48 16.45
C ARG A 264 73.21 85.79 17.18
N SER A 265 72.11 85.88 17.94
CA SER A 265 71.82 87.07 18.75
C SER A 265 72.78 87.21 19.94
N ALA A 266 73.18 86.08 20.55
CA ALA A 266 74.22 86.05 21.58
C ALA A 266 75.63 86.36 21.04
N ALA A 267 75.92 85.99 19.79
CA ALA A 267 77.16 86.39 19.11
C ALA A 267 77.18 87.89 18.79
N ALA A 268 76.04 88.45 18.34
CA ALA A 268 75.90 89.88 18.05
C ALA A 268 76.02 90.74 19.31
N THR A 269 75.53 90.29 20.47
CA THR A 269 75.73 91.01 21.74
C THR A 269 77.19 90.98 22.17
N ARG A 270 77.88 89.85 21.96
CA ARG A 270 79.32 89.70 22.25
C ARG A 270 80.22 90.52 21.33
N GLU A 271 79.84 90.69 20.06
CA GLU A 271 80.54 91.56 19.10
C GLU A 271 80.39 93.05 19.45
N LEU A 272 79.24 93.43 20.01
CA LEU A 272 78.97 94.80 20.48
C LEU A 272 79.71 95.13 21.79
N GLU A 273 79.96 94.13 22.63
CA GLU A 273 80.84 94.22 23.81
C GLU A 273 82.31 94.36 23.38
N LEU A 274 82.78 93.56 22.42
CA LEU A 274 84.14 93.63 21.89
C LEU A 274 84.44 94.98 21.18
N GLN A 275 83.44 95.61 20.54
CA GLN A 275 83.59 96.96 19.97
C GLN A 275 83.67 98.08 21.03
N LYS A 276 83.14 97.87 22.23
CA LYS A 276 83.29 98.81 23.37
C LYS A 276 84.66 98.66 24.02
N GLU A 277 85.18 97.44 24.12
CA GLU A 277 86.51 97.15 24.66
C GLU A 277 87.64 97.61 23.71
N LEU A 278 87.46 97.51 22.39
CA LEU A 278 88.42 98.05 21.41
C LEU A 278 88.52 99.58 21.39
N ARG A 279 87.49 100.30 21.86
CA ARG A 279 87.51 101.78 21.96
C ARG A 279 88.19 102.27 23.24
N SER A 280 88.03 101.58 24.36
CA SER A 280 88.74 101.94 25.61
C SER A 280 90.23 101.57 25.56
N VAL A 281 90.59 100.50 24.85
CA VAL A 281 91.98 100.05 24.68
C VAL A 281 92.77 100.97 23.72
N ASN A 282 92.17 101.55 22.67
CA ASN A 282 92.91 102.46 21.77
C ASN A 282 93.27 103.83 22.39
N GLU A 283 92.64 104.22 23.51
CA GLU A 283 92.95 105.47 24.22
C GLU A 283 94.02 105.29 25.32
N SER A 284 94.19 104.07 25.88
CA SER A 284 95.28 103.76 26.82
C SER A 284 96.59 103.36 26.13
N HIS A 285 96.51 102.77 24.94
CA HIS A 285 97.67 102.28 24.18
C HIS A 285 98.51 103.38 23.46
N ARG A 286 98.18 104.67 23.59
CA ARG A 286 99.04 105.78 23.10
C ARG A 286 100.00 106.35 24.15
N ALA A 287 99.86 105.98 25.43
CA ALA A 287 100.74 106.44 26.50
C ALA A 287 101.66 105.33 27.06
N GLU A 288 101.26 104.05 26.97
CA GLU A 288 102.01 102.90 27.54
C GLU A 288 102.96 102.19 26.54
N VAL A 289 102.96 102.60 25.27
CA VAL A 289 103.78 101.97 24.20
C VAL A 289 105.26 102.40 24.18
N GLU A 290 105.64 103.47 24.87
CA GLU A 290 107.07 103.85 25.03
C GLU A 290 107.71 103.38 26.34
N GLU A 291 106.92 103.03 27.37
CA GLU A 291 107.46 102.73 28.71
C GLU A 291 107.54 101.22 29.02
N LEU A 292 106.80 100.37 28.29
CA LEU A 292 106.79 98.90 28.51
C LEU A 292 107.64 98.08 27.51
N ARG A 293 108.42 98.73 26.64
CA ARG A 293 109.36 98.06 25.71
C ARG A 293 110.66 97.56 26.36
N LEU A 294 110.95 97.93 27.61
CA LEU A 294 112.21 97.60 28.30
C LEU A 294 112.07 96.64 29.49
N GLU A 295 110.85 96.29 29.92
CA GLU A 295 110.64 95.40 31.09
C GLU A 295 110.00 94.04 30.74
N LEU A 296 109.50 93.86 29.51
CA LEU A 296 108.86 92.63 29.03
C LEU A 296 109.84 91.55 28.52
N GLU A 297 111.15 91.83 28.45
CA GLU A 297 112.15 90.87 27.94
C GLU A 297 112.68 89.90 29.02
N ASN A 298 112.42 90.16 30.31
CA ASN A 298 112.97 89.35 31.42
C ASN A 298 111.96 88.54 32.27
N THR A 299 110.65 88.57 31.99
CA THR A 299 109.63 87.81 32.74
C THR A 299 108.85 86.77 31.92
N ALA A 300 109.09 86.70 30.61
CA ALA A 300 108.42 85.77 29.70
C ALA A 300 108.88 84.29 29.83
N ALA A 301 110.04 84.02 30.45
CA ALA A 301 110.61 82.67 30.54
C ALA A 301 110.02 81.79 31.68
N ASP A 302 109.44 82.39 32.72
CA ASP A 302 108.96 81.64 33.90
C ASP A 302 107.46 81.27 33.86
N ALA A 303 106.65 81.94 33.02
CA ALA A 303 105.22 81.65 32.87
C ALA A 303 104.91 80.42 31.98
N GLU A 304 105.81 80.03 31.10
CA GLU A 304 105.58 78.96 30.12
C GLU A 304 105.69 77.54 30.73
N LYS A 305 106.41 77.39 31.85
CA LYS A 305 106.51 76.10 32.58
C LYS A 305 105.26 75.76 33.40
N ARG A 306 104.48 76.75 33.86
CA ARG A 306 103.21 76.52 34.59
C ARG A 306 102.07 76.13 33.64
N ARG A 307 102.00 76.72 32.43
CA ARG A 307 100.98 76.39 31.41
C ARG A 307 101.02 74.94 30.90
N LYS A 308 102.18 74.27 30.92
CA LYS A 308 102.29 72.86 30.50
C LYS A 308 101.86 71.86 31.58
N GLN A 309 101.81 72.26 32.85
CA GLN A 309 101.35 71.40 33.95
C GLN A 309 99.81 71.41 34.05
N ASP A 310 99.18 72.59 33.94
CA ASP A 310 97.72 72.72 34.03
C ASP A 310 96.98 72.06 32.85
N LEU A 311 97.60 72.00 31.66
CA LEU A 311 97.01 71.40 30.45
C LEU A 311 96.92 69.85 30.53
N ASN A 312 97.84 69.22 31.25
CA ASN A 312 97.82 67.78 31.47
C ASN A 312 96.83 67.36 32.56
N GLU A 313 96.55 68.23 33.53
CA GLU A 313 95.58 67.98 34.61
C GLU A 313 94.13 68.14 34.11
N VAL A 314 93.87 69.13 33.24
CA VAL A 314 92.57 69.32 32.58
C VAL A 314 92.24 68.15 31.63
N LYS A 315 93.23 67.62 30.89
CA LYS A 315 93.02 66.42 30.05
C LYS A 315 92.63 65.18 30.88
N ARG A 316 93.25 64.99 32.05
CA ARG A 316 92.93 63.84 32.92
C ARG A 316 91.52 63.94 33.51
N LEU A 317 91.06 65.15 33.85
CA LEU A 317 89.72 65.38 34.39
C LEU A 317 88.64 65.31 33.31
N ALA A 318 88.93 65.69 32.07
CA ALA A 318 88.02 65.56 30.93
C ALA A 318 87.80 64.09 30.53
N GLU A 319 88.87 63.29 30.45
CA GLU A 319 88.76 61.85 30.15
C GLU A 319 88.05 61.07 31.28
N GLY A 320 88.18 61.51 32.53
CA GLY A 320 87.43 60.95 33.68
C GLY A 320 85.93 61.17 33.55
N ARG A 321 85.50 62.41 33.26
CA ARG A 321 84.08 62.76 33.07
C ARG A 321 83.46 62.09 31.85
N GLU A 322 84.21 61.93 30.75
CA GLU A 322 83.72 61.24 29.56
C GLU A 322 83.48 59.74 29.81
N ARG A 323 84.36 59.08 30.58
CA ARG A 323 84.17 57.67 30.96
C ARG A 323 83.01 57.48 31.94
N GLU A 324 82.77 58.43 32.84
CA GLU A 324 81.61 58.41 33.74
C GLU A 324 80.29 58.68 33.01
N LEU A 325 80.28 59.60 32.04
CA LEU A 325 79.11 59.84 31.18
C LEU A 325 78.79 58.65 30.29
N ARG A 326 79.80 57.98 29.71
CA ARG A 326 79.57 56.74 28.94
C ARG A 326 79.06 55.59 29.82
N ARG A 327 79.56 55.45 31.05
CA ARG A 327 79.06 54.42 31.99
C ARG A 327 77.63 54.70 32.42
N SER A 328 77.30 55.94 32.77
CA SER A 328 75.94 56.34 33.17
C SER A 328 74.93 56.29 32.02
N GLN A 329 75.34 56.60 30.79
CA GLN A 329 74.49 56.42 29.61
C GLN A 329 74.30 54.95 29.25
N ALA A 330 75.35 54.12 29.40
CA ALA A 330 75.24 52.68 29.19
C ALA A 330 74.34 52.01 30.23
N THR A 331 74.39 52.42 31.50
CA THR A 331 73.48 51.90 32.53
C THR A 331 72.04 52.34 32.29
N ARG A 332 71.80 53.61 31.89
CA ARG A 332 70.45 54.07 31.53
C ARG A 332 69.86 53.33 30.33
N LEU A 333 70.66 53.11 29.29
CA LEU A 333 70.21 52.33 28.12
C LEU A 333 69.96 50.85 28.46
N ALA A 334 70.71 50.28 29.41
CA ALA A 334 70.47 48.92 29.89
C ALA A 334 69.18 48.83 30.72
N GLU A 335 68.94 49.80 31.62
CA GLU A 335 67.71 49.90 32.41
C GLU A 335 66.47 50.18 31.53
N GLU A 336 66.60 51.02 30.50
CA GLU A 336 65.54 51.27 29.52
C GLU A 336 65.24 50.03 28.66
N LYS A 337 66.27 49.27 28.28
CA LYS A 337 66.07 47.98 27.58
C LYS A 337 65.39 46.96 28.48
N GLU A 338 65.81 46.83 29.73
CA GLU A 338 65.20 45.88 30.67
C GLU A 338 63.73 46.26 30.98
N THR A 339 63.43 47.55 31.11
CA THR A 339 62.03 48.01 31.28
C THR A 339 61.20 47.82 30.02
N ALA A 340 61.77 48.00 28.83
CA ALA A 340 61.10 47.69 27.56
C ALA A 340 60.86 46.18 27.40
N GLU A 341 61.82 45.33 27.74
CA GLU A 341 61.68 43.87 27.72
C GLU A 341 60.62 43.38 28.70
N ARG A 342 60.57 43.96 29.92
CA ARG A 342 59.49 43.68 30.89
C ARG A 342 58.12 44.10 30.35
N ARG A 343 58.01 45.23 29.65
CA ARG A 343 56.75 45.67 29.00
C ARG A 343 56.35 44.73 27.87
N VAL A 344 57.30 44.31 27.04
CA VAL A 344 57.04 43.34 25.94
C VAL A 344 56.63 41.99 26.50
N ALA A 345 57.27 41.52 27.58
CA ALA A 345 56.90 40.28 28.26
C ALA A 345 55.49 40.37 28.88
N ALA A 346 55.16 41.49 29.53
CA ALA A 346 53.83 41.73 30.08
C ALA A 346 52.75 41.77 28.98
N LEU A 347 53.00 42.44 27.85
CA LEU A 347 52.07 42.48 26.72
C LEU A 347 51.91 41.10 26.05
N LYS A 348 52.97 40.30 25.97
CA LYS A 348 52.90 38.92 25.46
C LYS A 348 52.07 38.02 26.39
N ALA A 349 52.28 38.13 27.71
CA ALA A 349 51.51 37.38 28.70
C ALA A 349 50.03 37.79 28.67
N GLN A 350 49.74 39.08 28.54
CA GLN A 350 48.37 39.58 28.39
C GLN A 350 47.71 39.04 27.12
N ARG A 351 48.38 39.11 25.97
CA ARG A 351 47.86 38.55 24.71
C ARG A 351 47.64 37.04 24.77
N GLN A 352 48.49 36.30 25.48
CA GLN A 352 48.32 34.87 25.67
C GLN A 352 47.08 34.58 26.53
N ALA A 353 46.90 35.28 27.65
CA ALA A 353 45.71 35.16 28.48
C ALA A 353 44.43 35.55 27.73
N ASP A 354 44.46 36.62 26.93
CA ASP A 354 43.33 37.01 26.08
C ASP A 354 43.04 35.95 25.00
N SER A 355 44.08 35.34 24.42
CA SER A 355 43.90 34.26 23.44
C SER A 355 43.35 32.97 24.06
N GLU A 356 43.74 32.65 25.29
CA GLU A 356 43.26 31.49 26.03
C GLU A 356 41.80 31.68 26.45
N THR A 357 41.45 32.84 27.00
CA THR A 357 40.06 33.17 27.36
C THR A 357 39.13 33.19 26.14
N LEU A 358 39.60 33.67 24.98
CA LEU A 358 38.84 33.58 23.74
C LEU A 358 38.65 32.12 23.29
N LYS A 359 39.70 31.28 23.35
CA LYS A 359 39.58 29.85 23.03
C LYS A 359 38.62 29.12 23.97
N GLU A 360 38.67 29.43 25.26
CA GLU A 360 37.73 28.88 26.25
C GLU A 360 36.29 29.28 25.91
N ARG A 361 36.04 30.56 25.61
CA ARG A 361 34.72 31.04 25.17
C ARG A 361 34.25 30.34 23.90
N TYR A 362 35.08 30.27 22.86
CA TYR A 362 34.72 29.57 21.62
C TYR A 362 34.47 28.08 21.84
N SER A 363 35.26 27.41 22.70
CA SER A 363 35.02 26.01 23.03
C SER A 363 33.72 25.81 23.81
N GLY A 364 33.37 26.77 24.68
CA GLY A 364 32.11 26.81 25.42
C GLY A 364 30.91 27.00 24.48
N GLU A 365 30.99 27.96 23.56
CA GLU A 365 29.96 28.22 22.54
C GLU A 365 29.78 27.04 21.58
N LEU A 366 30.87 26.39 21.17
CA LEU A 366 30.80 25.17 20.36
C LEU A 366 30.15 24.02 21.14
N ALA A 367 30.41 23.91 22.44
CA ALA A 367 29.78 22.90 23.29
C ALA A 367 28.28 23.18 23.50
N THR A 368 27.86 24.44 23.65
CA THR A 368 26.44 24.79 23.73
C THR A 368 25.73 24.54 22.41
N VAL A 369 26.31 24.95 21.28
CA VAL A 369 25.71 24.69 19.94
C VAL A 369 25.60 23.20 19.66
N ARG A 370 26.61 22.38 20.03
CA ARG A 370 26.53 20.92 19.89
C ARG A 370 25.38 20.34 20.72
N ARG A 371 25.24 20.75 21.99
CA ARG A 371 24.12 20.30 22.84
C ARG A 371 22.76 20.73 22.27
N GLU A 372 22.64 21.96 21.78
CA GLU A 372 21.39 22.43 21.16
C GLU A 372 21.04 21.65 19.88
N LEU A 373 22.03 21.27 19.07
CA LEU A 373 21.82 20.41 17.89
C LEU A 373 21.43 18.99 18.29
N GLU A 374 22.09 18.41 19.29
CA GLU A 374 21.74 17.10 19.85
C GLU A 374 20.32 17.10 20.43
N ASP A 375 19.93 18.14 21.16
CA ASP A 375 18.59 18.31 21.71
C ASP A 375 17.53 18.46 20.60
N ARG A 376 17.84 19.22 19.54
CA ARG A 376 16.95 19.34 18.36
C ARG A 376 16.79 18.01 17.63
N LEU A 377 17.88 17.25 17.44
CA LEU A 377 17.83 15.93 16.83
C LEU A 377 17.02 14.96 17.70
N ALA A 378 17.25 14.94 19.01
CA ALA A 378 16.48 14.11 19.94
C ALA A 378 14.99 14.49 19.97
N ALA A 379 14.66 15.78 19.86
CA ALA A 379 13.28 16.25 19.75
C ALA A 379 12.63 15.83 18.42
N GLN A 380 13.36 15.91 17.30
CA GLN A 380 12.89 15.43 16.00
C GLN A 380 12.69 13.92 15.99
N GLU A 381 13.61 13.14 16.55
CA GLU A 381 13.44 11.69 16.69
C GLU A 381 12.23 11.32 17.55
N LYS A 382 11.96 12.07 18.63
CA LYS A 382 10.74 11.88 19.43
C LYS A 382 9.48 12.18 18.63
N ARG A 383 9.48 13.23 17.80
CA ARG A 383 8.35 13.55 16.89
C ARG A 383 8.14 12.46 15.85
N HIS A 384 9.21 11.99 15.20
CA HIS A 384 9.11 10.90 14.23
C HIS A 384 8.65 9.60 14.88
N LYS A 385 9.05 9.32 16.13
CA LYS A 385 8.55 8.15 16.88
C LYS A 385 7.07 8.27 17.21
N SER A 386 6.58 9.45 17.61
CA SER A 386 5.13 9.65 17.84
C SER A 386 4.35 9.58 16.54
N GLU A 387 4.81 10.22 15.46
CA GLU A 387 4.17 10.16 14.14
C GLU A 387 4.13 8.72 13.60
N ALA A 388 5.21 7.95 13.76
CA ALA A 388 5.24 6.55 13.37
C ALA A 388 4.27 5.70 14.20
N ALA A 389 4.14 5.96 15.50
CA ALA A 389 3.17 5.28 16.35
C ALA A 389 1.72 5.61 15.95
N ASP A 390 1.41 6.88 15.68
CA ASP A 390 0.08 7.32 15.24
C ASP A 390 -0.29 6.71 13.87
N LEU A 391 0.67 6.64 12.94
CA LEU A 391 0.47 5.99 11.64
C LEU A 391 0.28 4.48 11.80
N GLN A 392 1.04 3.83 12.67
CA GLN A 392 0.89 2.41 12.98
C GLN A 392 -0.50 2.11 13.54
N GLU A 393 -0.98 2.88 14.52
CA GLU A 393 -2.33 2.75 15.08
C GLU A 393 -3.41 2.93 14.00
N ARG A 394 -3.22 3.91 13.10
CA ARG A 394 -4.16 4.13 11.99
C ARG A 394 -4.18 2.98 10.99
N ILE A 395 -3.02 2.37 10.70
CA ILE A 395 -2.92 1.19 9.84
C ILE A 395 -3.62 0.00 10.50
N GLU A 396 -3.38 -0.25 11.77
CA GLU A 396 -4.03 -1.33 12.54
C GLU A 396 -5.55 -1.14 12.59
N GLY A 397 -6.03 0.10 12.79
CA GLY A 397 -7.45 0.42 12.74
C GLY A 397 -8.08 0.18 11.36
N LEU A 398 -7.38 0.51 10.26
CA LEU A 398 -7.84 0.23 8.90
C LEU A 398 -7.83 -1.27 8.59
N GLN A 399 -6.84 -2.02 9.07
CA GLN A 399 -6.77 -3.47 8.95
C GLN A 399 -7.93 -4.14 9.69
N ALA A 400 -8.22 -3.71 10.93
CA ALA A 400 -9.34 -4.23 11.70
C ALA A 400 -10.70 -3.98 11.01
N ARG A 401 -10.88 -2.80 10.38
CA ARG A 401 -12.07 -2.50 9.57
C ARG A 401 -12.17 -3.37 8.31
N ARG A 402 -11.06 -3.56 7.60
CA ARG A 402 -11.02 -4.44 6.43
C ARG A 402 -11.33 -5.89 6.83
N ASP A 403 -10.81 -6.35 7.96
CA ASP A 403 -11.04 -7.71 8.45
C ASP A 403 -12.50 -7.91 8.89
N SER A 404 -13.13 -6.90 9.51
CA SER A 404 -14.56 -6.98 9.83
C SER A 404 -15.44 -6.94 8.58
N GLU A 405 -15.11 -6.09 7.60
CA GLU A 405 -15.81 -6.03 6.32
C GLU A 405 -15.68 -7.35 5.55
N THR A 406 -14.48 -7.93 5.45
CA THR A 406 -14.27 -9.22 4.77
C THR A 406 -15.01 -10.36 5.45
N ARG A 407 -15.14 -10.36 6.79
CA ARG A 407 -15.99 -11.32 7.50
C ARG A 407 -17.47 -11.14 7.17
N LEU A 408 -17.99 -9.91 7.23
CA LEU A 408 -19.39 -9.62 6.89
C LEU A 408 -19.72 -9.97 5.43
N TYR A 409 -18.84 -9.62 4.49
CA TYR A 409 -19.01 -10.00 3.08
C TYR A 409 -18.89 -11.50 2.87
N GLY A 410 -17.98 -12.18 3.59
CA GLY A 410 -17.85 -13.63 3.56
C GLY A 410 -19.10 -14.34 4.08
N GLU A 411 -19.66 -13.88 5.20
CA GLU A 411 -20.91 -14.37 5.76
C GLU A 411 -22.06 -14.17 4.76
N ARG A 412 -22.22 -12.97 4.21
CA ARG A 412 -23.26 -12.68 3.22
C ARG A 412 -23.10 -13.49 1.93
N LEU A 413 -21.88 -13.71 1.47
CA LEU A 413 -21.61 -14.58 0.31
C LEU A 413 -22.04 -16.02 0.62
N SER A 414 -21.67 -16.52 1.80
CA SER A 414 -22.05 -17.88 2.24
C SER A 414 -23.56 -18.05 2.40
N GLU A 415 -24.28 -17.00 2.83
CA GLU A 415 -25.74 -16.98 2.87
C GLU A 415 -26.36 -17.03 1.47
N LEU A 416 -25.84 -16.24 0.53
CA LEU A 416 -26.30 -16.27 -0.86
C LEU A 416 -26.01 -17.61 -1.54
N GLU A 417 -24.86 -18.22 -1.26
CA GLU A 417 -24.53 -19.56 -1.75
C GLU A 417 -25.47 -20.62 -1.18
N ARG A 418 -25.74 -20.58 0.13
CA ARG A 418 -26.74 -21.47 0.75
C ARG A 418 -28.13 -21.26 0.16
N GLY A 419 -28.54 -20.01 -0.05
CA GLY A 419 -29.81 -19.66 -0.69
C GLY A 419 -29.90 -20.23 -2.10
N ARG A 420 -28.85 -20.07 -2.91
CA ARG A 420 -28.79 -20.59 -4.28
C ARG A 420 -28.80 -22.11 -4.34
N VAL A 421 -28.12 -22.79 -3.42
CA VAL A 421 -28.16 -24.26 -3.32
C VAL A 421 -29.55 -24.73 -2.91
N ALA A 422 -30.21 -24.03 -1.98
CA ALA A 422 -31.58 -24.34 -1.58
C ALA A 422 -32.58 -24.13 -2.72
N GLU A 423 -32.46 -23.03 -3.48
CA GLU A 423 -33.28 -22.75 -4.68
C GLU A 423 -33.07 -23.81 -5.76
N LYS A 424 -31.80 -24.17 -6.05
CA LYS A 424 -31.50 -25.26 -7.00
C LYS A 424 -32.10 -26.58 -6.54
N GLY A 425 -31.92 -26.94 -5.27
CA GLY A 425 -32.48 -28.17 -4.73
C GLY A 425 -34.01 -28.18 -4.68
N ALA A 426 -34.66 -27.02 -4.56
CA ALA A 426 -36.11 -26.90 -4.67
C ALA A 426 -36.58 -27.06 -6.13
N ALA A 427 -35.88 -26.43 -7.08
CA ALA A 427 -36.16 -26.56 -8.51
C ALA A 427 -35.92 -27.98 -9.02
N GLU A 428 -34.85 -28.64 -8.59
CA GLU A 428 -34.58 -30.06 -8.89
C GLU A 428 -35.70 -30.96 -8.37
N ARG A 429 -36.15 -30.76 -7.12
CA ARG A 429 -37.30 -31.50 -6.56
C ARG A 429 -38.61 -31.24 -7.29
N GLU A 430 -38.85 -30.01 -7.74
CA GLU A 430 -40.04 -29.68 -8.56
C GLU A 430 -39.98 -30.37 -9.93
N LEU A 431 -38.81 -30.41 -10.56
CA LEU A 431 -38.59 -31.11 -11.82
C LEU A 431 -38.76 -32.63 -11.65
N GLU A 432 -38.16 -33.22 -10.61
CA GLU A 432 -38.35 -34.64 -10.27
C GLU A 432 -39.82 -34.97 -10.03
N TRP A 433 -40.54 -34.11 -9.31
CA TRP A 433 -41.98 -34.28 -9.07
C TRP A 433 -42.78 -34.24 -10.37
N ARG A 434 -42.52 -33.27 -11.26
CA ARG A 434 -43.19 -33.19 -12.57
C ARG A 434 -42.85 -34.36 -13.49
N LEU A 435 -41.62 -34.85 -13.46
CA LEU A 435 -41.22 -36.04 -14.22
C LEU A 435 -41.93 -37.28 -13.70
N ALA A 436 -41.99 -37.46 -12.38
CA ALA A 436 -42.71 -38.58 -11.77
C ALA A 436 -44.22 -38.52 -12.06
N GLU A 437 -44.83 -37.33 -12.08
CA GLU A 437 -46.22 -37.13 -12.48
C GLU A 437 -46.44 -37.53 -13.95
N ALA A 438 -45.58 -37.05 -14.85
CA ALA A 438 -45.66 -37.39 -16.28
C ALA A 438 -45.41 -38.88 -16.56
N GLU A 439 -44.47 -39.51 -15.86
CA GLU A 439 -44.24 -40.96 -15.93
C GLU A 439 -45.44 -41.75 -15.39
N GLY A 440 -46.08 -41.27 -14.32
CA GLY A 440 -47.29 -41.86 -13.77
C GLY A 440 -48.48 -41.76 -14.73
N GLU A 441 -48.69 -40.62 -15.37
CA GLU A 441 -49.71 -40.43 -16.40
C GLU A 441 -49.46 -41.35 -17.60
N ARG A 442 -48.21 -41.44 -18.06
CA ARG A 442 -47.82 -42.34 -19.15
C ARG A 442 -48.09 -43.80 -18.81
N ALA A 443 -47.68 -44.26 -17.63
CA ALA A 443 -47.94 -45.64 -17.19
C ALA A 443 -49.45 -45.92 -17.07
N GLY A 444 -50.23 -44.94 -16.60
CA GLY A 444 -51.69 -45.02 -16.56
C GLY A 444 -52.31 -45.18 -17.94
N LEU A 445 -51.84 -44.43 -18.93
CA LEU A 445 -52.28 -44.53 -20.33
C LEU A 445 -51.84 -45.86 -20.96
N GLU A 446 -50.60 -46.31 -20.75
CA GLU A 446 -50.09 -47.59 -21.24
C GLU A 446 -50.92 -48.76 -20.71
N ASN A 447 -51.23 -48.78 -19.41
CA ASN A 447 -52.10 -49.79 -18.81
C ASN A 447 -53.51 -49.75 -19.41
N ARG A 448 -54.07 -48.56 -19.65
CA ARG A 448 -55.41 -48.41 -20.24
C ARG A 448 -55.46 -48.92 -21.68
N VAL A 449 -54.39 -48.69 -22.44
CA VAL A 449 -54.25 -49.23 -23.80
C VAL A 449 -54.17 -50.76 -23.76
N ALA A 450 -53.38 -51.33 -22.85
CA ALA A 450 -53.27 -52.77 -22.67
C ALA A 450 -54.63 -53.41 -22.28
N GLU A 451 -55.35 -52.84 -21.32
CA GLU A 451 -56.70 -53.29 -20.93
C GLU A 451 -57.68 -53.29 -22.12
N LEU A 452 -57.61 -52.27 -22.98
CA LEU A 452 -58.47 -52.19 -24.17
C LEU A 452 -58.05 -53.17 -25.26
N GLN A 453 -56.75 -53.43 -25.41
CA GLN A 453 -56.25 -54.45 -26.34
C GLN A 453 -56.70 -55.84 -25.93
N ASP A 454 -56.57 -56.19 -24.63
CA ASP A 454 -57.06 -57.46 -24.09
C ASP A 454 -58.57 -57.62 -24.31
N ALA A 455 -59.36 -56.56 -24.03
CA ALA A 455 -60.80 -56.56 -24.29
C ALA A 455 -61.14 -56.71 -25.78
N LEU A 456 -60.31 -56.17 -26.68
CA LEU A 456 -60.46 -56.31 -28.12
C LEU A 456 -60.19 -57.75 -28.56
N GLU A 457 -59.13 -58.37 -28.01
CA GLU A 457 -58.80 -59.78 -28.25
C GLU A 457 -59.91 -60.72 -27.76
N GLU A 458 -60.46 -60.47 -26.56
CA GLU A 458 -61.62 -61.20 -26.02
C GLU A 458 -62.86 -61.03 -26.91
N SER A 459 -63.14 -59.82 -27.39
CA SER A 459 -64.25 -59.56 -28.30
C SER A 459 -64.08 -60.26 -29.65
N GLY A 460 -62.85 -60.31 -30.18
CA GLY A 460 -62.53 -61.02 -31.42
C GLY A 460 -62.64 -62.54 -31.26
N ALA A 461 -62.30 -63.09 -30.08
CA ALA A 461 -62.51 -64.49 -29.77
C ALA A 461 -64.00 -64.85 -29.68
N LEU A 462 -64.81 -64.00 -29.03
CA LEU A 462 -66.28 -64.16 -28.97
C LEU A 462 -66.93 -64.06 -30.35
N GLU A 463 -66.50 -63.12 -31.19
CA GLU A 463 -66.95 -62.98 -32.58
C GLU A 463 -66.65 -64.25 -33.38
N ALA A 464 -65.49 -64.87 -33.18
CA ALA A 464 -65.10 -66.13 -33.82
C ALA A 464 -65.98 -67.31 -33.36
N GLU A 465 -66.23 -67.45 -32.05
CA GLU A 465 -67.14 -68.48 -31.51
C GLU A 465 -68.59 -68.29 -32.01
N LEU A 466 -69.08 -67.04 -32.07
CA LEU A 466 -70.42 -66.74 -32.60
C LEU A 466 -70.51 -67.04 -34.10
N ARG A 467 -69.47 -66.76 -34.89
CA ARG A 467 -69.43 -67.16 -36.31
C ARG A 467 -69.42 -68.67 -36.49
N GLU A 468 -68.62 -69.40 -35.69
CA GLU A 468 -68.57 -70.85 -35.73
C GLU A 468 -69.94 -71.47 -35.42
N THR A 469 -70.61 -71.00 -34.35
CA THR A 469 -71.96 -71.47 -33.98
C THR A 469 -73.04 -71.06 -35.00
N LEU A 470 -72.90 -69.91 -35.67
CA LEU A 470 -73.77 -69.50 -36.77
C LEU A 470 -73.56 -70.39 -38.01
N GLU A 471 -72.31 -70.73 -38.34
CA GLU A 471 -71.99 -71.65 -39.45
C GLU A 471 -72.51 -73.06 -39.16
N GLU A 472 -72.31 -73.58 -37.94
CA GLU A 472 -72.85 -74.86 -37.48
C GLU A 472 -74.38 -74.89 -37.54
N SER A 473 -75.07 -73.85 -37.07
CA SER A 473 -76.54 -73.77 -37.15
C SER A 473 -77.05 -73.61 -38.58
N SER A 474 -76.33 -72.89 -39.46
CA SER A 474 -76.67 -72.79 -40.88
C SER A 474 -76.52 -74.13 -41.62
N THR A 475 -75.48 -74.90 -41.31
CA THR A 475 -75.25 -76.22 -41.92
C THR A 475 -76.24 -77.27 -41.41
N ALA A 476 -76.65 -77.18 -40.14
CA ALA A 476 -77.73 -78.00 -39.58
C ALA A 476 -79.09 -77.67 -40.22
N ALA A 477 -79.40 -76.37 -40.41
CA ALA A 477 -80.62 -75.94 -41.09
C ALA A 477 -80.65 -76.38 -42.57
N ASP A 478 -79.50 -76.42 -43.26
CA ASP A 478 -79.40 -76.92 -44.64
C ASP A 478 -79.56 -78.45 -44.76
N GLU A 479 -79.32 -79.23 -43.69
CA GLU A 479 -79.56 -80.68 -43.67
C GLU A 479 -81.01 -81.07 -43.30
N VAL A 480 -81.82 -80.16 -42.75
CA VAL A 480 -83.16 -80.43 -42.17
C VAL A 480 -84.33 -79.95 -43.08
N TRP A 481 -84.09 -79.67 -44.36
CA TRP A 481 -85.13 -79.31 -45.33
C TRP A 481 -86.03 -80.48 -45.78
N GLN A 482 -86.59 -81.28 -44.86
CA GLN A 482 -87.66 -82.23 -45.19
C GLN A 482 -88.88 -82.31 -44.26
N ASP A 483 -88.92 -81.63 -43.10
CA ASP A 483 -90.13 -81.64 -42.25
C ASP A 483 -90.48 -80.25 -41.65
N ASP A 484 -91.79 -80.05 -41.44
CA ASP A 484 -92.56 -78.81 -41.25
C ASP A 484 -92.39 -78.09 -39.89
N ASP A 485 -91.15 -77.98 -39.36
CA ASP A 485 -90.83 -77.32 -38.08
C ASP A 485 -89.65 -76.31 -38.19
N GLY A 486 -89.51 -75.65 -39.34
CA GLY A 486 -88.39 -74.73 -39.66
C GLY A 486 -88.42 -73.34 -39.00
N ASP A 487 -89.46 -72.98 -38.24
CA ASP A 487 -89.60 -71.63 -37.67
C ASP A 487 -88.71 -71.41 -36.42
N THR A 488 -88.39 -72.45 -35.66
CA THR A 488 -87.55 -72.32 -34.45
C THR A 488 -86.07 -72.15 -34.77
N GLU A 489 -85.54 -72.82 -35.79
CA GLU A 489 -84.13 -72.71 -36.17
C GLU A 489 -83.82 -71.34 -36.80
N ARG A 490 -84.78 -70.80 -37.58
CA ARG A 490 -84.68 -69.46 -38.16
C ARG A 490 -84.63 -68.36 -37.10
N MET A 491 -85.38 -68.51 -36.01
CA MET A 491 -85.38 -67.54 -34.90
C MET A 491 -84.06 -67.56 -34.12
N VAL A 492 -83.41 -68.72 -33.99
CA VAL A 492 -82.10 -68.84 -33.33
C VAL A 492 -80.99 -68.24 -34.20
N ALA A 493 -81.06 -68.43 -35.52
CA ALA A 493 -80.12 -67.81 -36.46
C ALA A 493 -80.23 -66.27 -36.46
N GLU A 494 -81.45 -65.71 -36.48
CA GLU A 494 -81.64 -64.25 -36.40
C GLU A 494 -81.16 -63.66 -35.05
N ASP A 495 -81.34 -64.37 -33.93
CA ASP A 495 -80.86 -63.94 -32.61
C ASP A 495 -79.33 -63.99 -32.50
N LEU A 496 -78.69 -65.02 -33.10
CA LEU A 496 -77.23 -65.11 -33.19
C LEU A 496 -76.63 -64.03 -34.10
N GLU A 497 -77.28 -63.72 -35.22
CA GLU A 497 -76.88 -62.64 -36.13
C GLU A 497 -76.98 -61.27 -35.45
N GLY A 498 -78.06 -61.02 -34.69
CA GLY A 498 -78.21 -59.80 -33.88
C GLY A 498 -77.14 -59.66 -32.79
N ARG A 499 -76.75 -60.77 -32.12
CA ARG A 499 -75.66 -60.75 -31.14
C ARG A 499 -74.28 -60.54 -31.79
N LEU A 500 -74.09 -61.03 -33.01
CA LEU A 500 -72.88 -60.78 -33.80
C LEU A 500 -72.76 -59.30 -34.18
N GLU A 501 -73.86 -58.68 -34.61
CA GLU A 501 -73.90 -57.23 -34.88
C GLU A 501 -73.62 -56.39 -33.61
N GLU A 502 -74.11 -56.82 -32.44
CA GLU A 502 -73.81 -56.16 -31.16
C GLU A 502 -72.33 -56.28 -30.77
N VAL A 503 -71.70 -57.45 -30.99
CA VAL A 503 -70.27 -57.66 -30.73
C VAL A 503 -69.42 -56.85 -31.71
N ASP A 504 -69.78 -56.82 -33.00
CA ASP A 504 -69.11 -56.00 -34.02
C ASP A 504 -69.21 -54.50 -33.70
N ALA A 505 -70.37 -54.03 -33.23
CA ALA A 505 -70.56 -52.64 -32.79
C ALA A 505 -69.75 -52.32 -31.52
N ALA A 506 -69.67 -53.25 -30.56
CA ALA A 506 -68.85 -53.09 -29.36
C ALA A 506 -67.35 -53.07 -29.69
N ARG A 507 -66.92 -53.91 -30.62
CA ARG A 507 -65.55 -53.97 -31.12
C ARG A 507 -65.15 -52.69 -31.84
N LEU A 508 -65.98 -52.17 -32.74
CA LEU A 508 -65.76 -50.88 -33.41
C LEU A 508 -65.61 -49.72 -32.40
N LEU A 509 -66.45 -49.69 -31.36
CA LEU A 509 -66.35 -48.68 -30.29
C LEU A 509 -65.08 -48.86 -29.44
N ALA A 510 -64.61 -50.09 -29.23
CA ALA A 510 -63.36 -50.36 -28.53
C ALA A 510 -62.15 -49.96 -29.39
N GLU A 511 -62.17 -50.25 -30.69
CA GLU A 511 -61.15 -49.86 -31.67
C GLU A 511 -61.05 -48.32 -31.76
N GLU A 512 -62.17 -47.59 -31.81
CA GLU A 512 -62.17 -46.13 -31.79
C GLU A 512 -61.58 -45.56 -30.49
N ARG A 513 -61.90 -46.16 -29.34
CA ARG A 513 -61.34 -45.72 -28.04
C ARG A 513 -59.86 -46.02 -27.91
N ALA A 514 -59.41 -47.18 -28.40
CA ALA A 514 -57.99 -47.52 -28.44
C ALA A 514 -57.22 -46.54 -29.36
N ALA A 515 -57.78 -46.22 -30.53
CA ALA A 515 -57.19 -45.25 -31.45
C ALA A 515 -57.10 -43.83 -30.85
N ASP A 516 -58.12 -43.37 -30.11
CA ASP A 516 -58.08 -42.05 -29.45
C ASP A 516 -57.02 -42.00 -28.33
N LEU A 517 -56.85 -43.09 -27.57
CA LEU A 517 -55.82 -43.18 -26.54
C LEU A 517 -54.41 -43.28 -27.12
N GLU A 518 -54.22 -44.02 -28.21
CA GLU A 518 -52.94 -44.02 -28.94
C GLU A 518 -52.60 -42.64 -29.49
N ALA A 519 -53.59 -41.89 -29.97
CA ALA A 519 -53.37 -40.52 -30.44
C ALA A 519 -52.90 -39.62 -29.29
N ARG A 520 -53.55 -39.69 -28.12
CA ARG A 520 -53.12 -38.93 -26.93
C ARG A 520 -51.74 -39.35 -26.42
N LEU A 521 -51.40 -40.64 -26.48
CA LEU A 521 -50.08 -41.13 -26.10
C LEU A 521 -48.99 -40.57 -27.02
N ARG A 522 -49.23 -40.56 -28.35
CA ARG A 522 -48.30 -39.92 -29.30
C ARG A 522 -48.16 -38.43 -29.05
N GLU A 523 -49.25 -37.73 -28.76
CA GLU A 523 -49.22 -36.29 -28.47
C GLU A 523 -48.39 -36.01 -27.20
N ALA A 524 -48.56 -36.81 -26.14
CA ALA A 524 -47.75 -36.72 -24.92
C ALA A 524 -46.26 -37.05 -25.16
N GLU A 525 -45.95 -38.03 -26.01
CA GLU A 525 -44.57 -38.35 -26.41
C GLU A 525 -43.92 -37.23 -27.23
N GLU A 526 -44.67 -36.58 -28.10
CA GLU A 526 -44.20 -35.43 -28.89
C GLU A 526 -43.96 -34.22 -28.00
N GLU A 527 -44.84 -33.96 -27.04
CA GLU A 527 -44.67 -32.89 -26.07
C GLU A 527 -43.45 -33.14 -25.16
N ASN A 528 -43.22 -34.38 -24.73
CA ASN A 528 -42.01 -34.77 -24.01
C ASN A 528 -40.74 -34.59 -24.86
N ARG A 529 -40.79 -34.97 -26.15
CA ARG A 529 -39.67 -34.73 -27.08
C ARG A 529 -39.39 -33.25 -27.28
N TRP A 530 -40.42 -32.41 -27.34
CA TRP A 530 -40.28 -30.97 -27.45
C TRP A 530 -39.66 -30.36 -26.18
N ARG A 531 -40.17 -30.73 -24.99
CA ARG A 531 -39.61 -30.29 -23.70
C ARG A 531 -38.15 -30.74 -23.50
N ALA A 532 -37.81 -31.95 -23.95
CA ALA A 532 -36.43 -32.46 -23.89
C ALA A 532 -35.48 -31.65 -24.78
N ARG A 533 -35.91 -31.25 -25.99
CA ARG A 533 -35.12 -30.36 -26.85
C ARG A 533 -34.96 -28.97 -26.26
N GLU A 534 -36.02 -28.41 -25.68
CA GLU A 534 -35.97 -27.10 -25.03
C GLU A 534 -35.00 -27.11 -23.83
N LEU A 535 -34.99 -28.19 -23.05
CA LEU A 535 -34.00 -28.40 -21.98
C LEU A 535 -32.56 -28.54 -22.53
N GLU A 536 -32.37 -29.25 -23.63
CA GLU A 536 -31.06 -29.41 -24.27
C GLU A 536 -30.54 -28.07 -24.82
N GLU A 537 -31.39 -27.29 -25.50
CA GLU A 537 -31.07 -25.93 -25.97
C GLU A 537 -30.73 -25.00 -24.80
N ALA A 538 -31.49 -25.05 -23.70
CA ALA A 538 -31.20 -24.27 -22.50
C ALA A 538 -29.86 -24.69 -21.85
N GLN A 539 -29.54 -25.98 -21.81
CA GLN A 539 -28.26 -26.49 -21.32
C GLN A 539 -27.10 -26.09 -22.22
N GLU A 540 -27.26 -26.14 -23.55
CA GLU A 540 -26.27 -25.65 -24.49
C GLU A 540 -26.05 -24.15 -24.36
N GLY A 541 -27.12 -23.36 -24.19
CA GLY A 541 -27.03 -21.93 -23.86
C GLY A 541 -26.23 -21.68 -22.58
N LEU A 542 -26.49 -22.47 -21.52
CA LEU A 542 -25.74 -22.38 -20.27
C LEU A 542 -24.26 -22.76 -20.43
N ARG A 543 -23.96 -23.79 -21.23
CA ARG A 543 -22.59 -24.23 -21.57
C ARG A 543 -21.84 -23.18 -22.40
N GLN A 544 -22.51 -22.52 -23.34
CA GLN A 544 -21.91 -21.42 -24.11
C GLN A 544 -21.59 -20.22 -23.22
N VAL A 545 -22.44 -19.92 -22.23
CA VAL A 545 -22.22 -18.84 -21.27
C VAL A 545 -21.18 -19.20 -20.21
N SER A 546 -20.94 -20.48 -19.92
CA SER A 546 -19.93 -20.92 -18.93
C SER A 546 -18.52 -21.07 -19.50
N ASN A 547 -18.36 -21.13 -20.83
CA ASN A 547 -17.04 -21.15 -21.46
C ASN A 547 -16.33 -19.78 -21.31
N PRO A 548 -15.18 -19.70 -20.59
CA PRO A 548 -14.50 -18.44 -20.29
C PRO A 548 -14.04 -17.69 -21.55
N GLU A 549 -13.61 -18.40 -22.59
CA GLU A 549 -13.15 -17.77 -23.84
C GLU A 549 -14.30 -17.11 -24.60
N GLN A 550 -15.44 -17.80 -24.66
CA GLN A 550 -16.64 -17.29 -25.33
C GLN A 550 -17.20 -16.08 -24.57
N ARG A 551 -17.19 -16.15 -23.23
CA ARG A 551 -17.60 -15.04 -22.37
C ARG A 551 -16.68 -13.82 -22.54
N LEU A 552 -15.37 -14.00 -22.69
CA LEU A 552 -14.42 -12.93 -23.02
C LEU A 552 -14.73 -12.29 -24.39
N ARG A 553 -14.99 -13.11 -25.42
CA ARG A 553 -15.36 -12.61 -26.77
C ARG A 553 -16.68 -11.84 -26.76
N SER A 554 -17.68 -12.34 -26.04
CA SER A 554 -18.96 -11.64 -25.85
C SER A 554 -18.79 -10.34 -25.08
N GLY A 555 -18.00 -10.35 -24.01
CA GLY A 555 -17.65 -9.14 -23.23
C GLY A 555 -16.95 -8.07 -24.09
N ILE A 556 -15.98 -8.47 -24.91
CA ILE A 556 -15.31 -7.58 -25.86
C ILE A 556 -16.28 -7.01 -26.89
N SER A 557 -17.16 -7.85 -27.45
CA SER A 557 -18.16 -7.41 -28.44
C SER A 557 -19.11 -6.38 -27.83
N LEU A 558 -19.51 -6.61 -26.58
CA LEU A 558 -20.38 -5.75 -25.81
C LEU A 558 -19.68 -4.43 -25.44
N PHE A 559 -18.41 -4.47 -25.05
CA PHE A 559 -17.58 -3.26 -24.89
C PHE A 559 -17.47 -2.46 -26.19
N ASN A 560 -17.18 -3.13 -27.31
CA ASN A 560 -17.06 -2.53 -28.63
C ASN A 560 -18.35 -1.84 -29.11
N ALA A 561 -19.51 -2.35 -28.67
CA ALA A 561 -20.81 -1.74 -28.93
C ALA A 561 -21.14 -0.59 -27.95
N SER A 562 -20.46 -0.52 -26.81
CA SER A 562 -20.72 0.48 -25.76
C SER A 562 -20.18 1.86 -26.12
N GLN A 563 -20.73 2.90 -25.45
CA GLN A 563 -20.25 4.28 -25.58
C GLN A 563 -18.80 4.45 -25.09
N HIS A 564 -18.33 3.59 -24.18
CA HIS A 564 -16.98 3.64 -23.62
C HIS A 564 -15.90 3.43 -24.69
N THR A 565 -16.22 2.72 -25.78
CA THR A 565 -15.34 2.59 -26.95
C THR A 565 -14.94 3.96 -27.51
N ARG A 566 -15.88 4.91 -27.62
CA ARG A 566 -15.60 6.26 -28.11
C ARG A 566 -14.77 7.06 -27.11
N THR A 567 -15.05 6.90 -25.82
CA THR A 567 -14.29 7.56 -24.74
C THR A 567 -12.83 7.11 -24.75
N VAL A 568 -12.59 5.80 -24.81
CA VAL A 568 -11.23 5.24 -24.87
C VAL A 568 -10.52 5.64 -26.17
N ALA A 569 -11.23 5.64 -27.32
CA ALA A 569 -10.66 6.14 -28.58
C ALA A 569 -10.22 7.61 -28.47
N SER A 570 -11.04 8.47 -27.84
CA SER A 570 -10.72 9.88 -27.64
C SER A 570 -9.49 10.08 -26.75
N ILE A 571 -9.38 9.30 -25.66
CA ILE A 571 -8.21 9.34 -24.77
C ILE A 571 -6.96 8.85 -25.50
N SER A 572 -7.10 7.77 -26.26
CA SER A 572 -5.97 7.18 -27.00
C SER A 572 -5.47 8.09 -28.12
N LYS A 573 -6.33 8.95 -28.66
CA LYS A 573 -5.91 10.00 -29.59
C LYS A 573 -5.02 11.06 -28.93
N ALA A 574 -5.23 11.34 -27.64
CA ALA A 574 -4.44 12.30 -26.88
C ALA A 574 -3.17 11.68 -26.28
N LEU A 575 -3.27 10.44 -25.78
CA LEU A 575 -2.23 9.80 -24.96
C LEU A 575 -1.47 8.66 -25.68
N GLY A 576 -1.82 8.36 -26.93
CA GLY A 576 -1.30 7.19 -27.64
C GLY A 576 -2.08 5.91 -27.39
N LEU A 577 -1.70 4.82 -28.06
CA LEU A 577 -2.39 3.53 -27.96
C LEU A 577 -2.11 2.89 -26.57
N PRO A 578 -3.16 2.49 -25.83
CA PRO A 578 -3.00 1.82 -24.56
C PRO A 578 -2.54 0.37 -24.74
N LYS A 579 -1.83 -0.14 -23.75
CA LYS A 579 -1.68 -1.59 -23.54
C LYS A 579 -3.00 -2.12 -22.99
N VAL A 580 -3.62 -3.09 -23.67
CA VAL A 580 -4.92 -3.63 -23.28
C VAL A 580 -4.76 -5.04 -22.73
N HIS A 581 -5.31 -5.25 -21.54
CA HIS A 581 -5.46 -6.56 -20.94
C HIS A 581 -6.94 -6.88 -20.75
N VAL A 582 -7.37 -8.02 -21.30
CA VAL A 582 -8.72 -8.56 -21.14
C VAL A 582 -8.59 -9.83 -20.31
N GLY A 583 -9.07 -9.76 -19.07
CA GLY A 583 -9.09 -10.87 -18.14
C GLY A 583 -10.51 -11.18 -17.69
N VAL A 584 -10.64 -12.12 -16.79
CA VAL A 584 -11.88 -12.45 -16.12
C VAL A 584 -11.70 -12.07 -14.64
N ASP A 585 -12.59 -11.25 -14.08
CA ASP A 585 -12.54 -10.89 -12.66
C ASP A 585 -12.95 -12.05 -11.78
N GLY A 586 -12.36 -12.07 -10.60
CA GLY A 586 -12.54 -13.11 -9.60
C GLY A 586 -11.39 -14.10 -9.61
N GLY A 587 -10.85 -14.39 -8.42
CA GLY A 587 -9.96 -15.52 -8.22
C GLY A 587 -10.61 -16.84 -8.70
N PRO A 588 -9.87 -17.95 -8.68
CA PRO A 588 -10.37 -19.26 -9.14
C PRO A 588 -11.75 -19.63 -8.56
N ASP A 589 -12.09 -19.08 -7.39
CA ASP A 589 -13.30 -19.36 -6.61
C ASP A 589 -14.51 -18.45 -6.91
N SER A 590 -14.41 -17.42 -7.78
CA SER A 590 -15.58 -16.59 -8.08
C SER A 590 -16.52 -17.25 -9.09
N PRO A 591 -17.79 -17.52 -8.75
CA PRO A 591 -18.74 -18.17 -9.64
C PRO A 591 -19.21 -17.25 -10.79
N THR A 592 -19.00 -15.94 -10.67
CA THR A 592 -19.34 -14.95 -11.70
C THR A 592 -18.07 -14.37 -12.29
N ARG A 593 -17.41 -15.21 -13.09
CA ARG A 593 -16.29 -14.85 -13.97
C ARG A 593 -16.70 -13.76 -14.97
N LYS A 594 -16.59 -12.48 -14.60
CA LYS A 594 -16.99 -11.33 -15.43
C LYS A 594 -15.81 -10.83 -16.26
N PRO A 595 -15.94 -10.63 -17.58
CA PRO A 595 -14.88 -10.03 -18.39
C PRO A 595 -14.48 -8.62 -17.91
N VAL A 596 -13.20 -8.44 -17.62
CA VAL A 596 -12.57 -7.18 -17.21
C VAL A 596 -11.62 -6.72 -18.30
N ILE A 597 -11.79 -5.48 -18.72
CA ILE A 597 -10.99 -4.86 -19.76
C ILE A 597 -10.20 -3.72 -19.11
N THR A 598 -8.89 -3.88 -19.07
CA THR A 598 -7.96 -2.93 -18.46
C THR A 598 -7.14 -2.24 -19.54
N PHE A 599 -7.20 -0.92 -19.57
CA PHE A 599 -6.44 -0.05 -20.46
C PHE A 599 -5.34 0.64 -19.65
N VAL A 600 -4.09 0.51 -20.11
CA VAL A 600 -2.93 1.11 -19.44
C VAL A 600 -2.17 2.00 -20.42
N TRP A 601 -2.07 3.29 -20.11
CA TRP A 601 -1.20 4.24 -20.76
C TRP A 601 0.09 4.35 -19.91
N PRO A 602 1.23 3.82 -20.38
CA PRO A 602 2.41 3.51 -19.54
C PRO A 602 2.96 4.63 -18.67
N ASP A 603 2.73 5.88 -19.07
CA ASP A 603 3.33 7.05 -18.42
C ASP A 603 2.29 8.02 -17.82
N MET A 604 0.99 7.67 -17.83
CA MET A 604 -0.04 8.67 -17.52
C MET A 604 -1.27 8.19 -16.76
N ALA A 605 -1.87 7.07 -17.15
CA ALA A 605 -3.17 6.69 -16.60
C ALA A 605 -3.52 5.23 -16.86
N TRP A 606 -4.48 4.74 -16.11
CA TRP A 606 -5.14 3.48 -16.37
C TRP A 606 -6.66 3.58 -16.19
N ARG A 607 -7.40 2.74 -16.91
CA ARG A 607 -8.86 2.62 -16.79
C ARG A 607 -9.28 1.17 -16.86
N ARG A 608 -10.26 0.79 -16.06
CA ARG A 608 -10.74 -0.59 -15.96
C ARG A 608 -12.24 -0.66 -16.09
N TYR A 609 -12.70 -1.44 -17.05
CA TYR A 609 -14.13 -1.64 -17.36
C TYR A 609 -14.51 -3.08 -17.09
N VAL A 610 -15.74 -3.29 -16.61
CA VAL A 610 -16.37 -4.61 -16.57
C VAL A 610 -17.46 -4.64 -17.64
N SER A 611 -17.46 -5.70 -18.44
CA SER A 611 -18.52 -5.99 -19.40
C SER A 611 -19.21 -7.28 -18.98
N ASP A 612 -20.47 -7.22 -18.58
CA ASP A 612 -21.25 -8.37 -18.14
C ASP A 612 -22.15 -8.86 -19.29
N PRO A 613 -21.80 -9.97 -19.98
CA PRO A 613 -22.59 -10.48 -21.10
C PRO A 613 -23.80 -11.31 -20.65
N THR A 614 -24.07 -11.44 -19.35
CA THR A 614 -25.16 -12.27 -18.82
C THR A 614 -26.52 -11.67 -19.20
N GLU A 615 -27.41 -12.49 -19.78
CA GLU A 615 -28.78 -12.10 -20.08
C GLU A 615 -29.56 -11.84 -18.77
N GLY A 616 -30.38 -10.78 -18.74
CA GLY A 616 -31.15 -10.37 -17.55
C GLY A 616 -30.48 -9.32 -16.66
N VAL A 617 -29.23 -8.90 -16.93
CA VAL A 617 -28.61 -7.76 -16.24
C VAL A 617 -29.16 -6.44 -16.79
N GLU A 618 -29.66 -5.57 -15.90
CA GLU A 618 -30.14 -4.22 -16.24
C GLU A 618 -29.04 -3.38 -16.90
N GLU A 619 -29.40 -2.58 -17.92
CA GLU A 619 -28.44 -1.68 -18.57
C GLU A 619 -27.98 -0.57 -17.59
N PRO A 620 -26.69 -0.19 -17.57
CA PRO A 620 -25.65 -0.50 -18.56
C PRO A 620 -24.85 -1.78 -18.27
N ARG A 621 -24.77 -2.65 -19.28
CA ARG A 621 -23.96 -3.89 -19.26
C ARG A 621 -22.43 -3.67 -19.31
N VAL A 622 -21.98 -2.42 -19.51
CA VAL A 622 -20.57 -2.02 -19.41
C VAL A 622 -20.45 -0.82 -18.49
N TYR A 623 -19.65 -0.98 -17.44
CA TYR A 623 -19.42 0.06 -16.45
C TYR A 623 -17.94 0.17 -16.08
N LEU A 624 -17.55 1.38 -15.70
CA LEU A 624 -16.21 1.72 -15.27
C LEU A 624 -16.06 1.34 -13.79
N ILE A 625 -15.08 0.50 -13.47
CA ILE A 625 -14.83 0.04 -12.08
C ILE A 625 -13.61 0.68 -11.43
N GLY A 626 -12.71 1.27 -12.22
CA GLY A 626 -11.53 1.92 -11.68
C GLY A 626 -10.82 2.80 -12.69
N THR A 627 -10.21 3.85 -12.19
CA THR A 627 -9.31 4.75 -12.91
C THR A 627 -8.21 5.21 -11.97
N GLY A 628 -6.99 5.40 -12.47
CA GLY A 628 -5.91 5.99 -11.71
C GLY A 628 -4.87 6.62 -12.64
N ASP A 629 -4.04 7.47 -12.06
CA ASP A 629 -3.00 8.23 -12.78
C ASP A 629 -1.63 7.55 -12.68
N ASP A 630 -1.45 6.57 -11.78
CA ASP A 630 -0.22 5.79 -11.67
C ASP A 630 -0.42 4.36 -12.21
N PRO A 631 0.17 4.00 -13.36
CA PRO A 631 0.16 2.65 -13.91
C PRO A 631 0.76 1.57 -12.99
N GLN A 632 1.51 1.94 -11.95
CA GLN A 632 2.04 1.00 -10.96
C GLN A 632 0.99 0.48 -9.97
N GLU A 633 -0.15 1.16 -9.84
CA GLU A 633 -1.25 0.74 -8.95
C GLU A 633 -1.91 -0.57 -9.41
N ILE A 634 -1.81 -0.92 -10.69
CA ILE A 634 -2.30 -2.20 -11.21
C ILE A 634 -1.15 -3.22 -11.23
N LYS A 635 -1.38 -4.41 -10.68
CA LYS A 635 -0.53 -5.60 -10.92
C LYS A 635 -0.45 -5.86 -12.43
N ARG A 636 0.63 -5.41 -13.07
CA ARG A 636 0.86 -5.39 -14.53
C ARG A 636 0.61 -6.76 -15.17
N PRO A 637 -0.56 -6.99 -15.79
CA PRO A 637 -0.78 -8.21 -16.54
C PRO A 637 -0.30 -8.01 -18.00
N ASP A 638 0.22 -9.07 -18.62
CA ASP A 638 0.70 -8.97 -19.99
C ASP A 638 -0.45 -8.59 -20.95
N PRO A 639 -0.18 -7.70 -21.92
CA PRO A 639 -1.19 -7.27 -22.87
C PRO A 639 -1.56 -8.43 -23.80
N ASN A 640 -2.83 -8.85 -23.74
CA ASN A 640 -3.38 -9.96 -24.53
C ASN A 640 -4.46 -9.51 -25.54
N ALA A 641 -4.71 -8.20 -25.62
CA ALA A 641 -5.61 -7.62 -26.60
C ALA A 641 -4.99 -6.34 -27.19
N ARG A 642 -5.47 -5.97 -28.37
CA ARG A 642 -5.08 -4.75 -29.07
C ARG A 642 -6.30 -3.90 -29.38
N MET A 643 -6.09 -2.59 -29.45
CA MET A 643 -7.11 -1.63 -29.82
C MET A 643 -6.79 -1.00 -31.18
N ASP A 644 -7.79 -0.91 -32.05
CA ASP A 644 -7.67 -0.19 -33.33
C ASP A 644 -7.82 1.34 -33.16
N ALA A 645 -7.55 2.10 -34.21
CA ALA A 645 -7.68 3.56 -34.21
C ALA A 645 -9.12 4.07 -33.99
N ARG A 646 -10.12 3.19 -34.08
CA ARG A 646 -11.54 3.50 -33.83
C ARG A 646 -11.97 3.13 -32.40
N GLY A 647 -11.05 2.62 -31.58
CA GLY A 647 -11.30 2.18 -30.20
C GLY A 647 -11.77 0.73 -30.07
N ARG A 648 -11.86 -0.03 -31.17
CA ARG A 648 -12.34 -1.41 -31.12
C ARG A 648 -11.26 -2.35 -30.64
N LEU A 649 -11.65 -3.24 -29.75
CA LEU A 649 -10.80 -4.28 -29.18
C LEU A 649 -10.83 -5.56 -29.99
N ILE A 650 -9.65 -6.16 -30.16
CA ILE A 650 -9.45 -7.47 -30.80
C ILE A 650 -8.48 -8.25 -29.91
N LEU A 651 -8.79 -9.52 -29.62
CA LEU A 651 -7.86 -10.42 -28.90
C LEU A 651 -6.58 -10.65 -29.73
N GLY A 652 -5.43 -10.66 -29.06
CA GLY A 652 -4.11 -10.83 -29.67
C GLY A 652 -3.09 -9.81 -29.18
N VAL A 653 -1.83 -10.23 -29.09
CA VAL A 653 -0.71 -9.38 -28.67
C VAL A 653 -0.37 -8.38 -29.79
N GLN A 654 -0.16 -7.12 -29.42
CA GLN A 654 0.29 -6.10 -30.37
C GLN A 654 1.77 -6.35 -30.71
N ALA A 655 2.06 -6.64 -31.98
CA ALA A 655 3.42 -6.57 -32.48
C ALA A 655 3.84 -5.09 -32.46
N PHE A 656 4.80 -4.76 -31.60
CA PHE A 656 5.37 -3.42 -31.47
C PHE A 656 6.34 -3.11 -32.61
#